data_AF-A0A941YI52-F1
#
_entry.id   AF-A0A941YI52-F1
#
_cell.length_a   1.000
_cell.length_b   1.000
_cell.length_c   1.000
_cell.angle_alpha   90.00
_cell.angle_beta   90.00
_cell.angle_gamma   90.00
#
_symmetry.space_group_name_H-M   'P 1'
#
loop_
_entity.id
_entity.type
_entity.pdbx_description
1 polymer ?
#
loop_
_entity_poly.entity_id
_entity_poly.type
_entity_poly.pdbx_seq_one_letter_code
_entity_poly.pdbx_strand_id
1 'polypeptide(L)'
;MRVQRILFSLATFVGSALLFLVQPMAAKMLLPIFGGSPAVWTSAMLFFQVALLAGYAYAHYSNRHLGPKHQRYLHLVLLILAGLTLPVSRHSPVFKAFEEKAIGSAQPAPLVFALLLLSVGAGYFVVSSGAPVLQRWFATTDDPNAKDPYFMYALSNAGSMIGLFAYPFYFEPRFGLTDQAKIWRDGFVVLVVLFAISAFFVKHRKPEDPVVESEAEPERPVTWEQRRRWVFYAAIPSSLLLGATSYISSNIAPVPLIWVVPLATYLLTFILAFASKPLLNARLIARFLPILVVPLAFTQCIEATEPLVLLASFHVIVLLATGWMCHSLLAEQRPSAHHLTEFYLWLSVGGALGGLFNSLIAPHIFVTYAEYPLAIVLACLIRPQTKQYAKDWAWLASIAGITLVAMLTFRGLLPPGQLRAGLAIGIPLVAVFAAMDRVKVFAAGLGLVFFFVNVFEIAAPGRILATKRSFFGVHRVLQNKDYLSLVHGNTTHGRQSTHPDLRDMPLTYYHPTGPIGQIFTQSPFIQGVHRIGLVGLGVGSLAAYGRPDEEMTYFEIDPEVLFLARDSGFFTFLKDSKAHMKYVLGDARLTLSQEPDQSYDFLVLDAFSSDAIPTHLLTQEAFEMYDRKVAPGGMIALHISNRYLDLAPVVALTARKAHLWAYEQVDAPSPEEAKQGKTQSHWVILVRDPGDRDRLWKPMYWNDIDIGPEVKPWTDEYVNVLGAYNPEQ
;
A
#
# COMPACT_ATOMS: atom_id res chain seq x y z
N MET A 1 -16.04 39.18 4.38
CA MET A 1 -14.65 38.66 4.43
C MET A 1 -13.77 39.62 3.65
N ARG A 2 -12.62 40.07 4.16
CA ARG A 2 -11.69 40.86 3.34
C ARG A 2 -11.19 39.99 2.17
N VAL A 3 -11.01 40.60 1.00
CA VAL A 3 -10.60 39.92 -0.26
C VAL A 3 -9.29 39.14 -0.07
N GLN A 4 -8.33 39.71 0.67
CA GLN A 4 -7.07 39.06 1.04
C GLN A 4 -7.30 37.70 1.71
N ARG A 5 -8.19 37.63 2.71
CA ARG A 5 -8.47 36.38 3.42
C ARG A 5 -9.02 35.30 2.50
N ILE A 6 -9.91 35.65 1.56
CA ILE A 6 -10.49 34.70 0.61
C ILE A 6 -9.39 34.15 -0.31
N LEU A 7 -8.55 35.02 -0.86
CA LEU A 7 -7.49 34.62 -1.81
C LEU A 7 -6.47 33.68 -1.19
N PHE A 8 -5.92 34.04 -0.03
CA PHE A 8 -4.96 33.19 0.69
C PHE A 8 -5.59 31.86 1.13
N SER A 9 -6.87 31.88 1.53
CA SER A 9 -7.62 30.68 1.86
C SER A 9 -7.75 29.75 0.67
N LEU A 10 -8.14 30.29 -0.49
CA LEU A 10 -8.33 29.53 -1.72
C LEU A 10 -7.01 28.97 -2.25
N ALA A 11 -5.95 29.77 -2.26
CA ALA A 11 -4.62 29.32 -2.65
C ALA A 11 -4.12 28.15 -1.78
N THR A 12 -4.32 28.26 -0.46
CA THR A 12 -3.96 27.20 0.50
C THR A 12 -4.77 25.92 0.26
N PHE A 13 -6.10 26.07 0.09
CA PHE A 13 -7.00 24.95 -0.15
C PHE A 13 -6.67 24.21 -1.46
N VAL A 14 -6.54 24.95 -2.56
CA VAL A 14 -6.23 24.39 -3.89
C VAL A 14 -4.86 23.72 -3.89
N GLY A 15 -3.85 24.37 -3.30
CA GLY A 15 -2.51 23.79 -3.18
C GLY A 15 -2.52 22.44 -2.44
N SER A 16 -3.20 22.38 -1.29
CA SER A 16 -3.31 21.14 -0.52
C SER A 16 -4.14 20.06 -1.23
N ALA A 17 -5.23 20.43 -1.91
CA ALA A 17 -6.00 19.48 -2.72
C ALA A 17 -5.16 18.87 -3.85
N LEU A 18 -4.37 19.68 -4.55
CA LEU A 18 -3.47 19.22 -5.60
C LEU A 18 -2.38 18.26 -5.07
N LEU A 19 -1.82 18.51 -3.88
CA LEU A 19 -0.85 17.60 -3.26
C LEU A 19 -1.42 16.21 -3.02
N PHE A 20 -2.69 16.09 -2.65
CA PHE A 20 -3.31 14.80 -2.34
C PHE A 20 -3.99 14.15 -3.55
N LEU A 21 -4.17 14.88 -4.65
CA LEU A 21 -4.57 14.31 -5.95
C LEU A 21 -3.39 13.70 -6.71
N VAL A 22 -2.21 14.34 -6.69
CA VAL A 22 -1.05 13.85 -7.47
C VAL A 22 -0.46 12.56 -6.90
N GLN A 23 -0.54 12.33 -5.59
CA GLN A 23 0.03 11.14 -4.95
C GLN A 23 -0.56 9.82 -5.50
N PRO A 24 -1.88 9.59 -5.42
CA PRO A 24 -2.50 8.41 -6.02
C PRO A 24 -2.30 8.33 -7.53
N MET A 25 -2.41 9.45 -8.24
CA MET A 25 -2.21 9.50 -9.70
C MET A 25 -0.82 9.01 -10.08
N ALA A 26 0.21 9.52 -9.41
CA ALA A 26 1.60 9.13 -9.64
C ALA A 26 1.82 7.65 -9.25
N ALA A 27 1.27 7.20 -8.11
CA ALA A 27 1.37 5.80 -7.71
C ALA A 27 0.76 4.85 -8.76
N LYS A 28 -0.38 5.23 -9.38
CA LYS A 28 -0.95 4.46 -10.50
C LYS A 28 -0.04 4.42 -11.72
N MET A 29 0.64 5.51 -12.06
CA MET A 29 1.59 5.54 -13.18
C MET A 29 2.79 4.60 -12.96
N LEU A 30 3.10 4.22 -11.72
CA LEU A 30 4.21 3.31 -11.39
C LEU A 30 3.85 1.82 -11.58
N LEU A 31 2.57 1.46 -11.54
CA LEU A 31 2.09 0.06 -11.55
C LEU A 31 2.70 -0.78 -12.68
N PRO A 32 2.72 -0.32 -13.96
CA PRO A 32 3.26 -1.13 -15.06
C PRO A 32 4.77 -1.40 -14.98
N ILE A 33 5.50 -0.62 -14.18
CA ILE A 33 6.96 -0.70 -14.08
C ILE A 33 7.38 -1.54 -12.88
N PHE A 34 6.73 -1.34 -11.74
CA PHE A 34 7.17 -1.89 -10.45
C PHE A 34 6.16 -2.84 -9.80
N GLY A 35 5.00 -3.07 -10.44
CA GLY A 35 3.94 -3.92 -9.93
C GLY A 35 3.06 -3.26 -8.87
N GLY A 36 2.12 -4.03 -8.31
CA GLY A 36 1.09 -3.56 -7.38
C GLY A 36 1.36 -3.81 -5.90
N SER A 37 2.61 -4.08 -5.51
CA SER A 37 2.92 -4.42 -4.12
C SER A 37 2.75 -3.21 -3.18
N PRO A 38 2.42 -3.43 -1.88
CA PRO A 38 2.39 -2.36 -0.89
C PRO A 38 3.72 -1.59 -0.76
N ALA A 39 4.84 -2.23 -1.11
CA ALA A 39 6.16 -1.60 -1.05
C ALA A 39 6.36 -0.49 -2.09
N VAL A 40 5.68 -0.57 -3.25
CA VAL A 40 5.68 0.54 -4.24
C VAL A 40 5.03 1.77 -3.62
N TRP A 41 3.91 1.59 -2.92
CA TRP A 41 3.23 2.67 -2.22
C TRP A 41 4.07 3.25 -1.08
N THR A 42 4.68 2.43 -0.21
CA THR A 42 5.52 2.95 0.88
C THR A 42 6.75 3.69 0.34
N SER A 43 7.36 3.20 -0.75
CA SER A 43 8.46 3.89 -1.44
C SER A 43 8.03 5.23 -2.03
N ALA A 44 6.83 5.30 -2.63
CA ALA A 44 6.25 6.55 -3.12
C ALA A 44 5.98 7.52 -1.96
N MET A 45 5.45 7.04 -0.84
CA MET A 45 5.22 7.82 0.37
C MET A 45 6.52 8.41 0.93
N LEU A 46 7.62 7.64 0.96
CA LEU A 46 8.93 8.16 1.34
C LEU A 46 9.33 9.34 0.44
N PHE A 47 9.18 9.22 -0.88
CA PHE A 47 9.42 10.33 -1.79
C PHE A 47 8.57 11.57 -1.43
N PHE A 48 7.26 11.42 -1.25
CA PHE A 48 6.38 12.54 -0.93
C PHE A 48 6.71 13.20 0.42
N GLN A 49 7.15 12.41 1.41
CA GLN A 49 7.60 12.92 2.71
C GLN A 49 8.92 13.69 2.60
N VAL A 50 9.89 13.19 1.82
CA VAL A 50 11.17 13.88 1.57
C VAL A 50 10.97 15.14 0.74
N ALA A 51 10.11 15.11 -0.27
CA ALA A 51 9.80 16.28 -1.08
C ALA A 51 9.04 17.36 -0.28
N LEU A 52 8.13 16.95 0.62
CA LEU A 52 7.49 17.85 1.58
C LEU A 52 8.51 18.49 2.53
N LEU A 53 9.44 17.69 3.08
CA LEU A 53 10.54 18.16 3.90
C LEU A 53 11.40 19.18 3.15
N ALA A 54 11.76 18.91 1.89
CA ALA A 54 12.48 19.84 1.05
C ALA A 54 11.70 21.16 0.85
N GLY A 55 10.39 21.08 0.57
CA GLY A 55 9.53 22.25 0.43
C GLY A 55 9.45 23.09 1.71
N TYR A 56 9.38 22.45 2.87
CA TYR A 56 9.37 23.14 4.17
C TYR A 56 10.73 23.74 4.52
N ALA A 57 11.83 23.04 4.21
CA ALA A 57 13.18 23.58 4.34
C ALA A 57 13.35 24.83 3.47
N TYR A 58 12.93 24.76 2.20
CA TYR A 58 12.90 25.92 1.31
C TYR A 58 12.09 27.07 1.92
N ALA A 59 10.86 26.82 2.38
CA ALA A 59 10.02 27.87 2.96
C ALA A 59 10.67 28.53 4.19
N HIS A 60 11.30 27.74 5.07
CA HIS A 60 11.99 28.22 6.26
C HIS A 60 13.23 29.06 5.90
N TYR A 61 14.16 28.49 5.12
CA TYR A 61 15.43 29.15 4.81
C TYR A 61 15.26 30.35 3.88
N SER A 62 14.37 30.29 2.89
CA SER A 62 14.11 31.44 2.01
C SER A 62 13.49 32.60 2.77
N ASN A 63 12.55 32.35 3.70
CA ASN A 63 12.00 33.40 4.55
C ASN A 63 13.08 34.01 5.48
N ARG A 64 13.94 33.17 6.07
CA ARG A 64 15.00 33.63 7.00
C ARG A 64 16.04 34.51 6.31
N HIS A 65 16.47 34.17 5.10
CA HIS A 65 17.57 34.85 4.43
C HIS A 65 17.13 35.96 3.46
N LEU A 66 15.99 35.80 2.79
CA LEU A 66 15.55 36.71 1.72
C LEU A 66 14.44 37.66 2.17
N GLY A 67 13.71 37.28 3.23
CA GLY A 67 12.49 37.95 3.69
C GLY A 67 11.31 37.81 2.72
N PRO A 68 10.08 38.18 3.14
CA PRO A 68 8.87 38.00 2.33
C PRO A 68 8.89 38.68 0.96
N LYS A 69 9.60 39.83 0.86
CA LYS A 69 9.70 40.63 -0.38
C LYS A 69 10.38 39.88 -1.52
N HIS A 70 11.52 39.26 -1.25
CA HIS A 70 12.28 38.55 -2.29
C HIS A 70 11.81 37.10 -2.44
N GLN A 71 11.33 36.50 -1.35
CA GLN A 71 10.74 35.16 -1.38
C GLN A 71 9.58 35.07 -2.38
N ARG A 72 8.75 36.11 -2.53
CA ARG A 72 7.64 36.10 -3.50
C ARG A 72 8.09 35.95 -4.95
N TYR A 73 9.17 36.62 -5.34
CA TYR A 73 9.70 36.51 -6.70
C TYR A 73 10.34 35.15 -6.93
N LEU A 74 11.16 34.69 -5.97
CA LEU A 74 11.78 33.36 -6.04
C LEU A 74 10.71 32.27 -6.14
N HIS A 75 9.66 32.34 -5.32
CA HIS A 75 8.60 31.33 -5.32
C HIS A 75 7.80 31.33 -6.62
N LEU A 76 7.47 32.51 -7.18
CA LEU A 76 6.80 32.61 -8.49
C LEU A 76 7.67 32.06 -9.63
N VAL A 77 8.98 32.34 -9.62
CA VAL A 77 9.90 31.75 -10.61
C VAL A 77 9.94 30.23 -10.48
N LEU A 78 10.02 29.69 -9.27
CA LEU A 78 9.99 28.24 -9.05
C LEU A 78 8.66 27.61 -9.49
N LEU A 79 7.52 28.27 -9.25
CA LEU A 79 6.21 27.85 -9.75
C LEU A 79 6.18 27.78 -11.28
N ILE A 80 6.71 28.80 -11.97
CA ILE A 80 6.77 28.81 -13.44
C ILE A 80 7.67 27.70 -13.95
N LEU A 81 8.88 27.55 -13.38
CA LEU A 81 9.82 26.49 -13.77
C LEU A 81 9.26 25.08 -13.54
N ALA A 82 8.56 24.87 -12.42
CA ALA A 82 7.85 23.61 -12.17
C ALA A 82 6.68 23.39 -13.15
N GLY A 83 6.00 24.46 -13.56
CA GLY A 83 4.96 24.40 -14.59
C GLY A 83 5.46 23.92 -15.95
N LEU A 84 6.74 24.17 -16.28
CA LEU A 84 7.36 23.70 -17.53
C LEU A 84 7.53 22.18 -17.59
N THR A 85 7.47 21.47 -16.45
CA THR A 85 7.56 20.01 -16.40
C THR A 85 6.20 19.32 -16.52
N LEU A 86 5.11 20.07 -16.78
CA LEU A 86 3.74 19.57 -16.83
C LEU A 86 3.17 19.54 -18.26
N PRO A 87 2.22 18.64 -18.58
CA PRO A 87 1.66 17.61 -17.70
C PRO A 87 2.61 16.43 -17.51
N VAL A 88 2.51 15.78 -16.35
CA VAL A 88 3.22 14.52 -16.09
C VAL A 88 2.64 13.45 -17.01
N SER A 89 3.51 12.73 -17.72
CA SER A 89 3.08 11.72 -18.68
C SER A 89 3.89 10.44 -18.54
N ARG A 90 3.19 9.30 -18.47
CA ARG A 90 3.77 7.96 -18.55
C ARG A 90 4.51 7.70 -19.86
N HIS A 91 4.15 8.42 -20.93
CA HIS A 91 4.79 8.29 -22.24
C HIS A 91 6.07 9.13 -22.36
N SER A 92 6.45 9.86 -21.30
CA SER A 92 7.66 10.68 -21.32
C SER A 92 8.93 9.81 -21.44
N PRO A 93 10.03 10.36 -21.99
CA PRO A 93 11.31 9.65 -22.06
C PRO A 93 11.82 9.18 -20.70
N VAL A 94 11.45 9.89 -19.62
CA VAL A 94 11.82 9.51 -18.24
C VAL A 94 11.20 8.17 -17.86
N PHE A 95 9.90 7.97 -18.08
CA PHE A 95 9.25 6.70 -17.74
C PHE A 95 9.82 5.53 -18.55
N LYS A 96 9.99 5.71 -19.86
CA LYS A 96 10.61 4.68 -20.74
C LYS A 96 12.01 4.27 -20.28
N ALA A 97 12.85 5.24 -19.91
CA ALA A 97 14.20 4.96 -19.42
C ALA A 97 14.21 4.19 -18.08
N PHE A 98 13.11 4.20 -17.32
CA PHE A 98 12.96 3.46 -16.07
C PHE A 98 12.32 2.08 -16.26
N GLU A 99 11.50 1.87 -17.29
CA GLU A 99 11.02 0.53 -17.69
C GLU A 99 12.18 -0.43 -17.90
N GLU A 100 13.18 -0.04 -18.69
CA GLU A 100 14.37 -0.86 -18.95
C GLU A 100 15.20 -1.12 -17.68
N LYS A 101 15.29 -0.14 -16.78
CA LYS A 101 16.06 -0.27 -15.53
C LYS A 101 15.35 -1.10 -14.46
N ALA A 102 14.04 -1.22 -14.54
CA ALA A 102 13.25 -1.98 -13.57
C ALA A 102 13.35 -3.49 -13.79
N ILE A 103 13.56 -3.93 -15.03
CA ILE A 103 13.68 -5.35 -15.38
C ILE A 103 14.88 -5.97 -14.63
N GLY A 104 14.63 -7.06 -13.91
CA GLY A 104 15.64 -7.76 -13.12
C GLY A 104 16.11 -7.03 -11.85
N SER A 105 15.53 -5.89 -11.49
CA SER A 105 15.90 -5.17 -10.27
C SER A 105 15.35 -5.85 -9.02
N ALA A 106 16.24 -6.42 -8.20
CA ALA A 106 15.88 -7.06 -6.94
C ALA A 106 15.37 -6.07 -5.86
N GLN A 107 15.67 -4.77 -6.01
CA GLN A 107 15.26 -3.72 -5.06
C GLN A 107 14.75 -2.48 -5.80
N PRO A 108 13.46 -2.47 -6.20
CA PRO A 108 12.87 -1.36 -6.94
C PRO A 108 12.71 -0.04 -6.17
N ALA A 109 12.79 -0.02 -4.82
CA ALA A 109 12.48 1.17 -4.02
C ALA A 109 13.28 2.43 -4.41
N PRO A 110 14.61 2.39 -4.63
CA PRO A 110 15.37 3.55 -5.09
C PRO A 110 14.97 4.00 -6.51
N LEU A 111 14.58 3.07 -7.39
CA LEU A 111 14.12 3.38 -8.74
C LEU A 111 12.75 4.08 -8.70
N VAL A 112 11.83 3.63 -7.83
CA VAL A 112 10.56 4.32 -7.57
C VAL A 112 10.82 5.77 -7.12
N PHE A 113 11.70 5.95 -6.14
CA PHE A 113 12.04 7.28 -5.64
C PHE A 113 12.62 8.17 -6.75
N ALA A 114 13.57 7.65 -7.53
CA ALA A 114 14.21 8.41 -8.60
C ALA A 114 13.26 8.75 -9.74
N LEU A 115 12.36 7.84 -10.13
CA LEU A 115 11.34 8.12 -11.14
C LEU A 115 10.39 9.24 -10.68
N LEU A 116 9.91 9.19 -9.44
CA LEU A 116 9.05 10.24 -8.88
C LEU A 116 9.78 11.58 -8.77
N LEU A 117 11.06 11.57 -8.37
CA LEU A 117 11.88 12.78 -8.32
C LEU A 117 12.00 13.47 -9.68
N LEU A 118 12.21 12.70 -10.75
CA LEU A 118 12.39 13.23 -12.10
C LEU A 118 11.07 13.57 -12.81
N SER A 119 9.96 12.94 -12.42
CA SER A 119 8.66 13.13 -13.07
C SER A 119 7.74 14.13 -12.36
N VAL A 120 7.53 13.96 -11.05
CA VAL A 120 6.59 14.78 -10.24
C VAL A 120 7.31 15.69 -9.24
N GLY A 121 8.63 15.51 -9.05
CA GLY A 121 9.44 16.20 -8.04
C GLY A 121 9.34 17.71 -8.04
N ALA A 122 9.56 18.35 -9.19
CA ALA A 122 9.53 19.81 -9.27
C ALA A 122 8.16 20.39 -8.88
N GLY A 123 7.07 19.85 -9.46
CA GLY A 123 5.70 20.24 -9.15
C GLY A 123 5.36 20.03 -7.68
N TYR A 124 5.61 18.82 -7.16
CA TYR A 124 5.28 18.48 -5.77
C TYR A 124 6.09 19.32 -4.76
N PHE A 125 7.39 19.51 -5.00
CA PHE A 125 8.26 20.32 -4.15
C PHE A 125 7.73 21.75 -4.00
N VAL A 126 7.40 22.41 -5.11
CA VAL A 126 6.94 23.80 -5.07
C VAL A 126 5.55 23.91 -4.41
N VAL A 127 4.60 23.05 -4.79
CA VAL A 127 3.25 23.07 -4.20
C VAL A 127 3.31 22.77 -2.70
N SER A 128 4.17 21.83 -2.26
CA SER A 128 4.28 21.44 -0.85
C SER A 128 4.84 22.56 0.03
N SER A 129 5.69 23.42 -0.52
CA SER A 129 6.14 24.64 0.17
C SER A 129 5.06 25.73 0.26
N GLY A 130 3.95 25.59 -0.48
CA GLY A 130 2.96 26.65 -0.65
C GLY A 130 2.26 27.06 0.64
N ALA A 131 1.82 26.12 1.46
CA ALA A 131 1.10 26.41 2.71
C ALA A 131 1.95 27.26 3.70
N PRO A 132 3.19 26.89 4.08
CA PRO A 132 4.00 27.72 4.96
C PRO A 132 4.39 29.07 4.34
N VAL A 133 4.62 29.13 3.02
CA VAL A 133 4.89 30.38 2.30
C VAL A 133 3.68 31.33 2.36
N LEU A 134 2.49 30.85 2.03
CA LEU A 134 1.25 31.63 2.06
C LEU A 134 0.89 32.10 3.48
N GLN A 135 1.04 31.24 4.50
CA GLN A 135 0.81 31.63 5.89
C GLN A 135 1.73 32.79 6.30
N ARG A 136 3.01 32.71 5.91
CA ARG A 136 3.98 33.78 6.21
C ARG A 136 3.65 35.08 5.49
N TRP A 137 3.27 35.00 4.22
CA TRP A 137 2.86 36.16 3.42
C TRP A 137 1.58 36.80 3.99
N PHE A 138 0.59 35.99 4.38
CA PHE A 138 -0.65 36.47 5.00
C PHE A 138 -0.38 37.23 6.30
N ALA A 139 0.57 36.77 7.11
CA ALA A 139 0.98 37.44 8.35
C ALA A 139 1.62 38.84 8.13
N THR A 140 1.92 39.22 6.88
CA THR A 140 2.39 40.59 6.54
C THR A 140 1.27 41.52 6.09
N THR A 141 0.03 41.03 5.97
CA THR A 141 -1.12 41.81 5.51
C THR A 141 -1.77 42.62 6.64
N ASP A 142 -2.69 43.53 6.31
CA ASP A 142 -3.44 44.31 7.32
C ASP A 142 -4.67 43.56 7.87
N ASP A 143 -4.90 42.31 7.48
CA ASP A 143 -6.07 41.56 7.94
C ASP A 143 -6.04 41.41 9.48
N PRO A 144 -7.17 41.59 10.18
CA PRO A 144 -7.21 41.40 11.63
C PRO A 144 -6.73 40.01 12.08
N ASN A 145 -6.92 38.99 11.25
CA ASN A 145 -6.49 37.62 11.52
C ASN A 145 -5.04 37.35 11.07
N ALA A 146 -4.32 38.34 10.52
CA ALA A 146 -2.92 38.17 10.11
C ALA A 146 -1.99 37.86 11.29
N LYS A 147 -2.38 38.26 12.51
CA LYS A 147 -1.66 37.97 13.75
C LYS A 147 -1.74 36.49 14.15
N ASP A 148 -2.75 35.77 13.69
CA ASP A 148 -2.95 34.35 13.96
C ASP A 148 -3.52 33.61 12.72
N PRO A 149 -2.65 33.27 11.74
CA PRO A 149 -3.06 32.66 10.47
C PRO A 149 -3.55 31.20 10.60
N TYR A 150 -3.85 30.73 11.80
CA TYR A 150 -4.12 29.32 12.09
C TYR A 150 -5.34 28.74 11.34
N PHE A 151 -6.32 29.58 11.00
CA PHE A 151 -7.44 29.14 10.18
C PHE A 151 -7.00 28.58 8.80
N MET A 152 -5.83 29.01 8.28
CA MET A 152 -5.27 28.48 7.03
C MET A 152 -4.78 27.03 7.19
N TYR A 153 -4.36 26.64 8.39
CA TYR A 153 -4.01 25.24 8.68
C TYR A 153 -5.24 24.33 8.55
N ALA A 154 -6.40 24.77 9.07
CA ALA A 154 -7.66 24.04 8.91
C ALA A 154 -8.08 23.92 7.43
N LEU A 155 -7.92 24.98 6.64
CA LEU A 155 -8.21 24.98 5.20
C LEU A 155 -7.27 24.07 4.41
N SER A 156 -5.97 24.07 4.75
CA SER A 156 -5.00 23.16 4.16
C SER A 156 -5.43 21.71 4.39
N ASN A 157 -5.77 21.36 5.63
CA ASN A 157 -6.19 20.00 5.95
C ASN A 157 -7.51 19.61 5.28
N ALA A 158 -8.47 20.54 5.17
CA ALA A 158 -9.72 20.30 4.43
C ALA A 158 -9.44 20.04 2.94
N GLY A 159 -8.55 20.84 2.32
CA GLY A 159 -8.09 20.63 0.95
C GLY A 159 -7.42 19.27 0.77
N SER A 160 -6.52 18.90 1.68
CA SER A 160 -5.86 17.58 1.67
C SER A 160 -6.86 16.43 1.74
N MET A 161 -7.85 16.52 2.64
CA MET A 161 -8.85 15.46 2.84
C MET A 161 -9.76 15.32 1.62
N ILE A 162 -10.23 16.46 1.06
CA ILE A 162 -11.05 16.46 -0.14
C ILE A 162 -10.26 15.94 -1.34
N GLY A 163 -9.02 16.36 -1.54
CA GLY A 163 -8.17 15.86 -2.61
C GLY A 163 -7.95 14.35 -2.51
N LEU A 164 -7.66 13.86 -1.30
CA LEU A 164 -7.44 12.44 -1.04
C LEU A 164 -8.68 11.58 -1.35
N PHE A 165 -9.87 11.98 -0.89
CA PHE A 165 -11.11 11.24 -1.16
C PHE A 165 -11.65 11.44 -2.57
N ALA A 166 -11.44 12.61 -3.17
CA ALA A 166 -11.87 12.87 -4.55
C ALA A 166 -11.20 11.90 -5.52
N TYR A 167 -9.98 11.43 -5.24
CA TYR A 167 -9.30 10.51 -6.15
C TYR A 167 -10.07 9.19 -6.40
N PRO A 168 -10.26 8.30 -5.39
CA PRO A 168 -10.94 7.02 -5.59
C PRO A 168 -12.43 7.16 -5.96
N PHE A 169 -13.12 8.19 -5.47
CA PHE A 169 -14.57 8.31 -5.62
C PHE A 169 -15.02 9.18 -6.80
N TYR A 170 -14.17 10.10 -7.26
CA TYR A 170 -14.51 11.03 -8.33
C TYR A 170 -13.60 10.92 -9.54
N PHE A 171 -12.28 10.99 -9.36
CA PHE A 171 -11.32 11.07 -10.48
C PHE A 171 -11.11 9.71 -11.15
N GLU A 172 -10.77 8.68 -10.38
CA GLU A 172 -10.45 7.36 -10.90
C GLU A 172 -11.60 6.71 -11.69
N PRO A 173 -12.87 6.77 -11.25
CA PRO A 173 -13.97 6.18 -12.00
C PRO A 173 -14.31 6.91 -13.30
N ARG A 174 -13.85 8.16 -13.47
CA ARG A 174 -14.30 9.06 -14.56
C ARG A 174 -13.23 9.41 -15.59
N PHE A 175 -11.97 9.53 -15.19
CA PHE A 175 -10.91 10.08 -16.04
C PHE A 175 -9.75 9.10 -16.17
N GLY A 176 -9.20 8.97 -17.38
CA GLY A 176 -7.93 8.28 -17.60
C GLY A 176 -6.74 9.10 -17.07
N LEU A 177 -5.58 8.46 -16.84
CA LEU A 177 -4.39 9.06 -16.24
C LEU A 177 -3.91 10.32 -16.99
N THR A 178 -3.97 10.32 -18.33
CA THR A 178 -3.62 11.49 -19.15
C THR A 178 -4.54 12.68 -18.88
N ASP A 179 -5.85 12.45 -18.71
CA ASP A 179 -6.80 13.51 -18.41
C ASP A 179 -6.69 13.96 -16.96
N GLN A 180 -6.45 13.03 -16.02
CA GLN A 180 -6.11 13.38 -14.64
C GLN A 180 -4.88 14.31 -14.58
N ALA A 181 -3.83 14.01 -15.35
CA ALA A 181 -2.62 14.83 -15.42
C ALA A 181 -2.87 16.22 -16.02
N LYS A 182 -3.75 16.33 -17.04
CA LYS A 182 -4.19 17.63 -17.58
C LYS A 182 -4.99 18.43 -16.55
N ILE A 183 -5.96 17.80 -15.87
CA ILE A 183 -6.76 18.47 -14.83
C ILE A 183 -5.84 18.97 -13.70
N TRP A 184 -4.86 18.15 -13.31
CA TRP A 184 -3.88 18.55 -12.30
C TRP A 184 -3.02 19.74 -12.76
N ARG A 185 -2.53 19.72 -14.02
CA ARG A 185 -1.83 20.86 -14.64
C ARG A 185 -2.69 22.13 -14.63
N ASP A 186 -3.96 22.03 -14.99
CA ASP A 186 -4.85 23.18 -15.06
C ASP A 186 -5.12 23.75 -13.65
N GLY A 187 -5.31 22.86 -12.66
CA GLY A 187 -5.36 23.25 -11.25
C GLY A 187 -4.06 23.89 -10.77
N PHE A 188 -2.89 23.41 -11.22
CA PHE A 188 -1.60 24.02 -10.95
C PHE A 188 -1.50 25.44 -11.55
N VAL A 189 -1.97 25.65 -12.79
CA VAL A 189 -2.02 26.99 -13.40
C VAL A 189 -2.90 27.93 -12.58
N VAL A 190 -4.07 27.47 -12.14
CA VAL A 190 -4.93 28.25 -11.22
C VAL A 190 -4.18 28.58 -9.93
N LEU A 191 -3.43 27.64 -9.37
CA LEU A 191 -2.60 27.87 -8.19
C LEU A 191 -1.54 28.96 -8.45
N VAL A 192 -0.83 28.91 -9.58
CA VAL A 192 0.16 29.96 -9.96
C VAL A 192 -0.48 31.34 -9.98
N VAL A 193 -1.68 31.47 -10.58
CA VAL A 193 -2.43 32.73 -10.61
C VAL A 193 -2.80 33.19 -9.20
N LEU A 194 -3.30 32.29 -8.35
CA LEU A 194 -3.63 32.60 -6.96
C LEU A 194 -2.41 33.06 -6.15
N PHE A 195 -1.24 32.46 -6.37
CA PHE A 195 0.02 32.89 -5.77
C PHE A 195 0.46 34.25 -6.29
N ALA A 196 0.37 34.51 -7.59
CA ALA A 196 0.72 35.80 -8.18
C ALA A 196 -0.13 36.94 -7.62
N ILE A 197 -1.45 36.72 -7.50
CA ILE A 197 -2.36 37.70 -6.89
C ILE A 197 -2.05 37.86 -5.38
N SER A 198 -1.82 36.76 -4.66
CA SER A 198 -1.49 36.82 -3.22
C SER A 198 -0.17 37.56 -2.97
N ALA A 199 0.82 37.40 -3.86
CA ALA A 199 2.12 38.08 -3.78
C ALA A 199 2.01 39.61 -3.89
N PHE A 200 0.98 40.13 -4.57
CA PHE A 200 0.71 41.58 -4.68
C PHE A 200 0.36 42.20 -3.32
N PHE A 201 -0.32 41.44 -2.45
CA PHE A 201 -0.75 41.91 -1.12
C PHE A 201 0.33 41.79 -0.04
N VAL A 202 1.49 41.21 -0.36
CA VAL A 202 2.62 41.13 0.57
C VAL A 202 3.19 42.53 0.78
N LYS A 203 3.06 43.05 2.00
CA LYS A 203 3.54 44.39 2.33
C LYS A 203 5.04 44.42 2.60
N HIS A 204 5.64 45.56 2.25
CA HIS A 204 6.98 45.89 2.68
C HIS A 204 6.91 46.52 4.08
N ARG A 205 7.29 45.77 5.13
CA ARG A 205 7.66 46.42 6.39
C ARG A 205 9.01 47.08 6.19
N LYS A 206 9.10 48.39 6.42
CA LYS A 206 10.39 49.07 6.55
C LYS A 206 11.06 48.56 7.84
N PRO A 207 12.39 48.37 7.86
CA PRO A 207 13.11 47.99 9.08
C PRO A 207 12.92 48.98 10.24
N GLU A 208 12.46 50.20 9.96
CA GLU A 208 12.32 51.32 10.90
C GLU A 208 10.92 51.47 11.53
N ASP A 209 9.91 50.68 11.14
CA ASP A 209 8.65 50.69 11.88
C ASP A 209 8.92 50.10 13.27
N PRO A 210 8.75 50.86 14.37
CA PRO A 210 9.03 50.37 15.70
C PRO A 210 8.19 49.12 15.90
N VAL A 211 8.87 48.02 16.23
CA VAL A 211 8.23 46.89 16.88
C VAL A 211 7.53 47.52 18.07
N VAL A 212 6.20 47.62 18.03
CA VAL A 212 5.45 47.73 19.28
C VAL A 212 5.79 46.43 19.98
N GLU A 213 6.84 46.48 20.79
CA GLU A 213 7.11 45.56 21.86
C GLU A 213 5.86 45.61 22.72
N SER A 214 4.88 44.78 22.34
CA SER A 214 4.07 44.13 23.33
C SER A 214 5.05 43.59 24.37
N GLU A 215 4.79 43.86 25.64
CA GLU A 215 5.51 43.42 26.85
C GLU A 215 5.59 41.88 26.96
N ALA A 216 5.99 41.19 25.89
CA ALA A 216 6.22 39.77 25.84
C ALA A 216 7.66 39.54 26.31
N GLU A 217 7.79 38.69 27.33
CA GLU A 217 9.08 38.24 27.85
C GLU A 217 10.04 37.87 26.71
N PRO A 218 11.37 38.09 26.87
CA PRO A 218 12.35 37.68 25.87
C PRO A 218 12.17 36.19 25.52
N GLU A 219 11.67 35.92 24.31
CA GLU A 219 11.29 34.58 23.88
C GLU A 219 12.53 33.67 23.86
N ARG A 220 12.46 32.55 24.60
CA ARG A 220 13.57 31.61 24.72
C ARG A 220 13.80 30.88 23.39
N PRO A 221 15.06 30.71 22.95
CA PRO A 221 15.36 29.97 21.74
C PRO A 221 14.96 28.50 21.88
N VAL A 222 14.45 27.93 20.80
CA VAL A 222 14.14 26.49 20.72
C VAL A 222 15.40 25.68 20.99
N THR A 223 15.34 24.75 21.94
CA THR A 223 16.48 23.90 22.32
C THR A 223 16.60 22.68 21.40
N TRP A 224 17.79 22.10 21.31
CA TRP A 224 17.99 20.84 20.56
C TRP A 224 17.19 19.66 21.13
N GLU A 225 16.94 19.65 22.43
CA GLU A 225 16.09 18.65 23.07
C GLU A 225 14.64 18.74 22.58
N GLN A 226 14.09 19.96 22.45
CA GLN A 226 12.76 20.18 21.87
C GLN A 226 12.70 19.70 20.43
N ARG A 227 13.68 20.05 19.59
CA ARG A 227 13.76 19.59 18.19
C ARG A 227 13.76 18.07 18.09
N ARG A 228 14.58 17.38 18.90
CA ARG A 228 14.64 15.91 18.95
C ARG A 228 13.30 15.29 19.35
N ARG A 229 12.60 15.88 20.33
CA ARG A 229 11.26 15.42 20.73
C ARG A 229 10.26 15.58 19.61
N TRP A 230 10.27 16.70 18.90
CA TRP A 230 9.38 16.92 17.76
C TRP A 230 9.59 15.89 16.65
N VAL A 231 10.85 15.65 16.29
CA VAL A 231 11.21 14.62 15.31
C VAL A 231 10.69 13.25 15.76
N PHE A 232 10.94 12.87 17.01
CA PHE A 232 10.56 11.56 17.51
C PHE A 232 9.04 11.35 17.57
N TYR A 233 8.30 12.34 18.06
CA TYR A 233 6.83 12.28 18.10
C TYR A 233 6.17 12.29 16.73
N ALA A 234 6.84 12.83 15.70
CA ALA A 234 6.36 12.80 14.33
C ALA A 234 6.75 11.50 13.59
N ALA A 235 7.90 10.92 13.91
CA ALA A 235 8.39 9.69 13.29
C ALA A 235 7.53 8.45 13.64
N ILE A 236 7.08 8.35 14.89
CA ILE A 236 6.25 7.23 15.36
C ILE A 236 4.95 7.09 14.56
N PRO A 237 4.06 8.10 14.47
CA PRO A 237 2.82 7.98 13.72
C PRO A 237 3.04 7.85 12.21
N SER A 238 4.14 8.40 11.66
CA SER A 238 4.53 8.16 10.26
C SER A 238 4.89 6.70 10.00
N SER A 239 5.71 6.10 10.89
CA SER A 239 6.06 4.68 10.83
C SER A 239 4.84 3.77 11.06
N LEU A 240 3.93 4.15 11.97
CA LEU A 240 2.66 3.45 12.19
C LEU A 240 1.75 3.48 10.98
N LEU A 241 1.63 4.63 10.29
CA LEU A 241 0.84 4.76 9.06
C LEU A 241 1.32 3.73 8.03
N LEU A 242 2.62 3.71 7.75
CA LEU A 242 3.18 2.83 6.73
C LEU A 242 3.14 1.36 7.18
N GLY A 243 3.46 1.08 8.44
CA GLY A 243 3.42 -0.27 9.00
C GLY A 243 2.01 -0.86 9.01
N ALA A 244 1.01 -0.10 9.44
CA ALA A 244 -0.39 -0.52 9.40
C ALA A 244 -0.86 -0.72 7.95
N THR A 245 -0.51 0.19 7.04
CA THR A 245 -0.86 0.06 5.62
C THR A 245 -0.29 -1.22 5.01
N SER A 246 1.00 -1.50 5.22
CA SER A 246 1.63 -2.74 4.74
C SER A 246 1.03 -3.98 5.40
N TYR A 247 0.78 -3.96 6.71
CA TYR A 247 0.19 -5.11 7.41
C TYR A 247 -1.23 -5.41 6.92
N ILE A 248 -2.08 -4.39 6.82
CA ILE A 248 -3.45 -4.54 6.31
C ILE A 248 -3.41 -5.04 4.87
N SER A 249 -2.60 -4.42 4.00
CA SER A 249 -2.56 -4.75 2.57
C SER A 249 -1.99 -6.15 2.30
N SER A 250 -1.00 -6.59 3.07
CA SER A 250 -0.34 -7.89 2.83
C SER A 250 -1.00 -9.04 3.59
N ASN A 251 -1.47 -8.84 4.82
CA ASN A 251 -1.90 -9.94 5.69
C ASN A 251 -3.43 -10.02 5.88
N ILE A 252 -4.15 -8.90 5.70
CA ILE A 252 -5.60 -8.84 5.92
C ILE A 252 -6.31 -8.82 4.57
N ALA A 253 -6.24 -7.69 3.86
CA ALA A 253 -6.94 -7.47 2.60
C ALA A 253 -6.08 -6.64 1.64
N PRO A 254 -5.63 -7.22 0.52
CA PRO A 254 -5.05 -6.46 -0.59
C PRO A 254 -6.16 -5.83 -1.45
N VAL A 255 -6.98 -4.98 -0.83
CA VAL A 255 -8.07 -4.27 -1.51
C VAL A 255 -7.52 -3.00 -2.14
N PRO A 256 -7.81 -2.73 -3.42
CA PRO A 256 -7.34 -1.51 -4.07
C PRO A 256 -7.79 -0.25 -3.34
N LEU A 257 -6.88 0.71 -3.23
CA LEU A 257 -7.09 2.00 -2.55
C LEU A 257 -7.32 1.90 -1.03
N ILE A 258 -7.17 0.72 -0.41
CA ILE A 258 -7.32 0.58 1.05
C ILE A 258 -6.38 1.50 1.83
N TRP A 259 -5.22 1.83 1.25
CA TRP A 259 -4.24 2.76 1.81
C TRP A 259 -4.76 4.20 1.98
N VAL A 260 -5.83 4.59 1.27
CA VAL A 260 -6.50 5.89 1.45
C VAL A 260 -7.04 6.01 2.87
N VAL A 261 -7.53 4.91 3.46
CA VAL A 261 -8.14 4.92 4.80
C VAL A 261 -7.10 5.17 5.92
N PRO A 262 -5.97 4.45 6.00
CA PRO A 262 -4.89 4.79 6.92
C PRO A 262 -4.34 6.21 6.71
N LEU A 263 -4.14 6.64 5.46
CA LEU A 263 -3.62 7.98 5.18
C LEU A 263 -4.60 9.08 5.62
N ALA A 264 -5.89 8.94 5.30
CA ALA A 264 -6.94 9.85 5.74
C ALA A 264 -7.00 9.91 7.28
N THR A 265 -6.87 8.75 7.93
CA THR A 265 -6.83 8.65 9.39
C THR A 265 -5.62 9.39 9.96
N TYR A 266 -4.43 9.20 9.38
CA TYR A 266 -3.23 9.93 9.75
C TYR A 266 -3.42 11.45 9.61
N LEU A 267 -4.01 11.94 8.51
CA LEU A 267 -4.32 13.37 8.36
C LEU A 267 -5.35 13.86 9.38
N LEU A 268 -6.37 13.05 9.67
CA LEU A 268 -7.38 13.36 10.67
C LEU A 268 -6.75 13.55 12.06
N THR A 269 -5.73 12.76 12.41
CA THR A 269 -5.04 12.95 13.71
C THR A 269 -4.38 14.31 13.82
N PHE A 270 -3.82 14.86 12.74
CA PHE A 270 -3.31 16.23 12.72
C PHE A 270 -4.44 17.25 12.90
N ILE A 271 -5.56 17.09 12.19
CA ILE A 271 -6.73 17.97 12.31
C ILE A 271 -7.23 18.02 13.75
N LEU A 272 -7.39 16.87 14.38
CA LEU A 272 -7.93 16.75 15.74
C LEU A 272 -6.95 17.28 16.79
N ALA A 273 -5.66 16.99 16.66
CA ALA A 273 -4.63 17.43 17.59
C ALA A 273 -4.39 18.96 17.52
N PHE A 274 -4.39 19.51 16.31
CA PHE A 274 -4.17 20.93 16.03
C PHE A 274 -5.51 21.66 15.85
N ALA A 275 -6.62 21.20 16.42
CA ALA A 275 -7.83 22.02 16.48
C ALA A 275 -7.64 23.21 17.44
N SER A 276 -8.35 24.33 17.22
CA SER A 276 -8.34 25.46 18.14
C SER A 276 -8.91 25.11 19.52
N LYS A 277 -9.87 24.18 19.54
CA LYS A 277 -10.44 23.54 20.73
C LYS A 277 -10.33 22.01 20.58
N PRO A 278 -9.19 21.40 20.97
CA PRO A 278 -9.01 19.96 20.83
C PRO A 278 -10.02 19.21 21.71
N LEU A 279 -10.70 18.22 21.14
CA LEU A 279 -11.73 17.42 21.83
C LEU A 279 -11.14 16.58 22.96
N LEU A 280 -9.97 15.99 22.72
CA LEU A 280 -9.23 15.15 23.65
C LEU A 280 -7.79 15.65 23.73
N ASN A 281 -7.20 15.61 24.93
CA ASN A 281 -5.77 15.89 25.12
C ASN A 281 -4.94 14.59 25.11
N ALA A 282 -3.62 14.72 25.01
CA ALA A 282 -2.73 13.56 24.92
C ALA A 282 -2.87 12.61 26.12
N ARG A 283 -3.09 13.15 27.34
CA ARG A 283 -3.23 12.36 28.58
C ARG A 283 -4.51 11.51 28.58
N LEU A 284 -5.61 12.04 28.07
CA LEU A 284 -6.88 11.31 28.02
C LEU A 284 -6.81 10.17 27.01
N ILE A 285 -6.22 10.40 25.83
CA ILE A 285 -6.02 9.35 24.83
C ILE A 285 -5.05 8.28 25.35
N ALA A 286 -3.95 8.71 25.96
CA ALA A 286 -3.01 7.83 26.64
C ALA A 286 -3.69 6.93 27.67
N ARG A 287 -4.73 7.42 28.36
CA ARG A 287 -5.51 6.63 29.32
C ARG A 287 -6.22 5.44 28.65
N PHE A 288 -6.67 5.54 27.41
CA PHE A 288 -7.38 4.43 26.75
C PHE A 288 -6.48 3.60 25.84
N LEU A 289 -5.27 4.07 25.52
CA LEU A 289 -4.38 3.42 24.57
C LEU A 289 -4.04 1.94 24.90
N PRO A 290 -3.70 1.54 26.14
CA PRO A 290 -3.44 0.13 26.47
C PRO A 290 -4.61 -0.80 26.13
N ILE A 291 -5.84 -0.30 26.25
CA ILE A 291 -7.09 -1.04 26.04
C ILE A 291 -7.26 -1.40 24.57
N LEU A 292 -6.76 -0.55 23.68
CA LEU A 292 -6.80 -0.78 22.23
C LEU A 292 -5.60 -1.59 21.76
N VAL A 293 -4.41 -1.29 22.29
CA VAL A 293 -3.15 -1.90 21.85
C VAL A 293 -3.04 -3.38 22.24
N VAL A 294 -3.50 -3.76 23.44
CA VAL A 294 -3.33 -5.16 23.89
C VAL A 294 -4.16 -6.16 23.08
N PRO A 295 -5.47 -5.92 22.83
CA PRO A 295 -6.22 -6.81 21.94
C PRO A 295 -5.68 -6.78 20.51
N LEU A 296 -5.18 -5.63 20.03
CA LEU A 296 -4.58 -5.58 18.68
C LEU A 296 -3.33 -6.46 18.63
N ALA A 297 -2.45 -6.32 19.62
CA ALA A 297 -1.25 -7.14 19.74
C ALA A 297 -1.59 -8.62 19.82
N PHE A 298 -2.65 -9.00 20.53
CA PHE A 298 -3.15 -10.37 20.53
C PHE A 298 -3.53 -10.82 19.12
N THR A 299 -4.42 -10.10 18.42
CA THR A 299 -4.86 -10.46 17.06
C THR A 299 -3.70 -10.54 16.06
N GLN A 300 -2.72 -9.65 16.18
CA GLN A 300 -1.53 -9.64 15.34
C GLN A 300 -0.60 -10.83 15.66
N CYS A 301 -0.43 -11.16 16.95
CA CYS A 301 0.41 -12.27 17.39
C CYS A 301 -0.17 -13.63 17.00
N ILE A 302 -1.50 -13.77 16.95
CA ILE A 302 -2.15 -15.02 16.48
C ILE A 302 -2.32 -15.06 14.95
N GLU A 303 -1.84 -14.04 14.23
CA GLU A 303 -2.00 -13.90 12.77
C GLU A 303 -3.47 -14.00 12.32
N ALA A 304 -4.38 -13.34 13.05
CA ALA A 304 -5.80 -13.35 12.72
C ALA A 304 -6.06 -12.69 11.36
N THR A 305 -6.87 -13.34 10.52
CA THR A 305 -7.26 -12.83 9.18
C THR A 305 -8.75 -12.53 9.06
N GLU A 306 -9.60 -13.11 9.92
CA GLU A 306 -11.06 -12.95 9.87
C GLU A 306 -11.66 -12.68 11.25
N PRO A 307 -12.77 -11.90 11.36
CA PRO A 307 -13.44 -11.18 10.28
C PRO A 307 -12.67 -9.96 9.76
N LEU A 308 -12.51 -9.88 8.44
CA LEU A 308 -11.68 -8.89 7.75
C LEU A 308 -11.95 -7.44 8.16
N VAL A 309 -13.21 -6.97 8.00
CA VAL A 309 -13.60 -5.57 8.21
C VAL A 309 -13.35 -5.15 9.66
N LEU A 310 -13.61 -6.05 10.61
CA LEU A 310 -13.39 -5.79 12.03
C LEU A 310 -11.90 -5.63 12.34
N LEU A 311 -11.06 -6.54 11.83
CA LEU A 311 -9.61 -6.47 12.03
C LEU A 311 -9.02 -5.22 11.38
N ALA A 312 -9.31 -4.96 10.11
CA ALA A 312 -8.85 -3.77 9.40
C ALA A 312 -9.27 -2.47 10.13
N SER A 313 -10.54 -2.39 10.55
CA SER A 313 -11.05 -1.25 11.33
C SER A 313 -10.31 -1.09 12.65
N PHE A 314 -9.96 -2.20 13.30
CA PHE A 314 -9.25 -2.16 14.57
C PHE A 314 -7.81 -1.63 14.44
N HIS A 315 -7.09 -2.04 13.39
CA HIS A 315 -5.79 -1.46 13.05
C HIS A 315 -5.90 0.05 12.79
N VAL A 316 -6.93 0.50 12.07
CA VAL A 316 -7.19 1.92 11.80
C VAL A 316 -7.53 2.70 13.08
N ILE A 317 -8.31 2.12 14.00
CA ILE A 317 -8.63 2.74 15.30
C ILE A 317 -7.37 2.91 16.16
N VAL A 318 -6.49 1.91 16.21
CA VAL A 318 -5.22 2.03 16.93
C VAL A 318 -4.31 3.07 16.27
N LEU A 319 -4.26 3.14 14.94
CA LEU A 319 -3.55 4.21 14.22
C LEU A 319 -4.10 5.60 14.58
N LEU A 320 -5.43 5.76 14.60
CA LEU A 320 -6.09 7.01 14.99
C LEU A 320 -5.73 7.40 16.42
N ALA A 321 -5.92 6.51 17.40
CA ALA A 321 -5.66 6.79 18.80
C ALA A 321 -4.18 7.12 19.04
N THR A 322 -3.28 6.30 18.48
CA THR A 322 -1.85 6.47 18.67
C THR A 322 -1.32 7.72 17.97
N GLY A 323 -1.75 7.97 16.73
CA GLY A 323 -1.38 9.17 15.98
C GLY A 323 -1.93 10.43 16.62
N TRP A 324 -3.19 10.42 17.08
CA TRP A 324 -3.79 11.56 17.76
C TRP A 324 -3.09 11.86 19.10
N MET A 325 -2.66 10.84 19.84
CA MET A 325 -1.83 11.05 21.04
C MET A 325 -0.50 11.72 20.67
N CYS A 326 0.24 11.18 19.70
CA CYS A 326 1.56 11.71 19.30
C CYS A 326 1.46 13.14 18.76
N HIS A 327 0.48 13.41 17.90
CA HIS A 327 0.24 14.75 17.36
C HIS A 327 -0.29 15.72 18.43
N SER A 328 -1.07 15.25 19.42
CA SER A 328 -1.45 16.10 20.56
C SER A 328 -0.25 16.49 21.40
N LEU A 329 0.71 15.59 21.64
CA LEU A 329 1.96 15.91 22.32
C LEU A 329 2.79 16.95 21.56
N LEU A 330 2.77 16.90 20.23
CA LEU A 330 3.39 17.91 19.37
C LEU A 330 2.66 19.25 19.45
N ALA A 331 1.33 19.24 19.38
CA ALA A 331 0.51 20.45 19.46
C ALA A 331 0.64 21.15 20.82
N GLU A 332 0.77 20.40 21.91
CA GLU A 332 1.04 20.92 23.26
C GLU A 332 2.44 21.58 23.38
N GLN A 333 3.39 21.20 22.51
CA GLN A 333 4.76 21.74 22.48
C GLN A 333 4.99 22.76 21.36
N ARG A 334 3.93 23.22 20.68
CA ARG A 334 4.05 24.17 19.57
C ARG A 334 4.66 25.49 20.05
N PRO A 335 5.66 26.05 19.35
CA PRO A 335 6.29 27.30 19.75
C PRO A 335 5.47 28.52 19.29
N SER A 336 5.97 29.74 19.58
CA SER A 336 5.40 31.00 19.10
C SER A 336 5.41 31.08 17.56
N ALA A 337 4.63 32.01 17.00
CA ALA A 337 4.52 32.21 15.55
C ALA A 337 5.89 32.47 14.87
N HIS A 338 6.88 32.99 15.61
CA HIS A 338 8.23 33.23 15.12
C HIS A 338 9.00 31.94 14.76
N HIS A 339 8.78 30.86 15.52
CA HIS A 339 9.44 29.56 15.31
C HIS A 339 8.55 28.55 14.56
N LEU A 340 7.37 28.96 14.09
CA LEU A 340 6.40 28.05 13.49
C LEU A 340 6.92 27.33 12.23
N THR A 341 7.67 28.04 11.38
CA THR A 341 8.29 27.42 10.19
C THR A 341 9.39 26.43 10.56
N GLU A 342 10.14 26.68 11.63
CA GLU A 342 11.14 25.74 12.16
C GLU A 342 10.47 24.50 12.76
N PHE A 343 9.36 24.68 13.49
CA PHE A 343 8.57 23.59 14.05
C PHE A 343 8.07 22.63 12.95
N TYR A 344 7.45 23.16 11.89
CA TYR A 344 6.99 22.34 10.77
C TYR A 344 8.13 21.65 10.03
N LEU A 345 9.30 22.29 9.91
CA LEU A 345 10.49 21.66 9.35
C LEU A 345 10.87 20.39 10.15
N TRP A 346 11.01 20.49 11.47
CA TRP A 346 11.36 19.32 12.30
C TRP A 346 10.26 18.25 12.34
N LEU A 347 9.00 18.66 12.26
CA LEU A 347 7.88 17.73 12.09
C LEU A 347 8.03 16.91 10.79
N SER A 348 8.36 17.58 9.68
CA SER A 348 8.59 16.92 8.38
C SER A 348 9.84 16.04 8.37
N VAL A 349 10.89 16.38 9.13
CA VAL A 349 12.06 15.51 9.35
C VAL A 349 11.62 14.20 10.01
N GLY A 350 10.83 14.27 11.09
CA GLY A 350 10.30 13.07 11.74
C GLY A 350 9.43 12.24 10.81
N GLY A 351 8.53 12.89 10.05
CA GLY A 351 7.72 12.22 9.03
C GLY A 351 8.56 11.43 8.02
N ALA A 352 9.59 12.07 7.43
CA ALA A 352 10.49 11.45 6.47
C ALA A 352 11.35 10.33 7.08
N LEU A 353 11.78 10.46 8.34
CA LEU A 353 12.53 9.39 9.04
C LEU A 353 11.65 8.15 9.30
N GLY A 354 10.37 8.34 9.64
CA GLY A 354 9.41 7.23 9.72
C GLY A 354 9.25 6.53 8.36
N GLY A 355 9.16 7.31 7.27
CA GLY A 355 9.16 6.79 5.90
C GLY A 355 10.40 5.99 5.53
N LEU A 356 11.56 6.55 5.83
CA LEU A 356 12.87 5.99 5.52
C LEU A 356 13.05 4.66 6.25
N PHE A 357 12.64 4.63 7.52
CA PHE A 357 12.68 3.41 8.32
C PHE A 357 11.85 2.30 7.69
N ASN A 358 10.58 2.55 7.37
CA ASN A 358 9.68 1.50 6.86
C ASN A 358 9.99 1.07 5.42
N SER A 359 10.48 1.97 4.57
CA SER A 359 10.58 1.72 3.12
C SER A 359 11.96 1.23 2.69
N LEU A 360 13.04 1.64 3.39
CA LEU A 360 14.41 1.27 3.03
C LEU A 360 15.14 0.52 4.14
N ILE A 361 15.02 0.93 5.41
CA ILE A 361 15.84 0.34 6.49
C ILE A 361 15.25 -1.01 6.96
N ALA A 362 13.98 -1.03 7.32
CA ALA A 362 13.30 -2.17 7.92
C ALA A 362 13.31 -3.42 7.02
N PRO A 363 13.08 -3.34 5.69
CA PRO A 363 13.14 -4.51 4.82
C PRO A 363 14.52 -5.18 4.72
N HIS A 364 15.62 -4.45 5.00
CA HIS A 364 16.97 -5.00 5.01
C HIS A 364 17.37 -5.59 6.37
N ILE A 365 16.74 -5.16 7.46
CA ILE A 365 17.05 -5.62 8.82
C ILE A 365 16.13 -6.76 9.24
N PHE A 366 14.85 -6.71 8.86
CA PHE A 366 13.83 -7.66 9.32
C PHE A 366 13.33 -8.53 8.18
N VAL A 367 13.27 -9.85 8.41
CA VAL A 367 12.64 -10.82 7.49
C VAL A 367 11.10 -10.85 7.61
N THR A 368 10.53 -10.07 8.52
CA THR A 368 9.07 -9.88 8.73
C THR A 368 8.74 -8.40 8.85
N TYR A 369 7.44 -8.04 8.89
CA TYR A 369 6.97 -6.66 9.10
C TYR A 369 7.13 -6.15 10.54
N ALA A 370 8.29 -6.39 11.17
CA ALA A 370 8.56 -6.07 12.57
C ALA A 370 8.58 -4.55 12.88
N GLU A 371 8.73 -3.71 11.86
CA GLU A 371 8.65 -2.25 12.00
C GLU A 371 7.30 -1.77 12.56
N TYR A 372 6.21 -2.47 12.23
CA TYR A 372 4.88 -2.10 12.69
C TYR A 372 4.68 -2.31 14.21
N PRO A 373 4.88 -3.52 14.78
CA PRO A 373 4.81 -3.72 16.22
C PRO A 373 5.86 -2.90 16.98
N LEU A 374 7.04 -2.66 16.39
CA LEU A 374 8.04 -1.77 16.99
C LEU A 374 7.51 -0.34 17.14
N ALA A 375 6.85 0.21 16.11
CA ALA A 375 6.26 1.54 16.19
C ALA A 375 5.15 1.63 17.25
N ILE A 376 4.35 0.55 17.44
CA ILE A 376 3.37 0.44 18.52
C ILE A 376 4.05 0.48 19.89
N VAL A 377 5.13 -0.30 20.07
CA VAL A 377 5.92 -0.34 21.32
C VAL A 377 6.53 1.03 21.63
N LEU A 378 7.10 1.70 20.63
CA LEU A 378 7.67 3.04 20.77
C LEU A 378 6.61 4.07 21.14
N ALA A 379 5.41 3.99 20.54
CA ALA A 379 4.30 4.85 20.92
C ALA A 379 3.85 4.62 22.38
N CYS A 380 3.80 3.36 22.79
CA CYS A 380 3.49 3.01 24.18
C CYS A 380 4.56 3.50 25.16
N LEU A 381 5.83 3.56 24.74
CA LEU A 381 6.95 4.03 25.55
C LEU A 381 6.90 5.54 25.83
N ILE A 382 6.43 6.34 24.86
CA ILE A 382 6.30 7.81 25.00
C ILE A 382 4.97 8.25 25.62
N ARG A 383 4.08 7.29 25.91
CA ARG A 383 2.77 7.57 26.47
C ARG A 383 2.89 8.34 27.81
N PRO A 384 2.21 9.48 27.97
CA PRO A 384 2.14 10.18 29.25
C PRO A 384 1.64 9.28 30.38
N GLN A 385 2.29 9.35 31.54
CA GLN A 385 1.85 8.58 32.70
C GLN A 385 0.56 9.15 33.29
N THR A 386 -0.47 8.32 33.44
CA THR A 386 -1.76 8.67 34.04
C THR A 386 -1.95 7.89 35.34
N LYS A 387 -2.00 8.55 36.50
CA LYS A 387 -2.02 7.92 37.84
C LYS A 387 -3.35 7.26 38.25
N GLN A 388 -4.25 6.96 37.32
CA GLN A 388 -5.68 6.78 37.62
C GLN A 388 -6.25 5.38 37.37
N TYR A 389 -5.45 4.36 37.01
CA TYR A 389 -5.95 3.02 36.70
C TYR A 389 -6.07 2.10 37.91
N ALA A 390 -5.15 2.20 38.87
CA ALA A 390 -4.99 1.28 39.99
C ALA A 390 -6.18 1.17 40.98
N LYS A 391 -7.28 1.90 40.79
CA LYS A 391 -8.43 1.91 41.73
C LYS A 391 -9.68 1.18 41.24
N ASP A 392 -9.70 0.66 40.02
CA ASP A 392 -10.96 0.39 39.33
C ASP A 392 -10.97 -1.01 38.68
N TRP A 393 -11.11 -2.05 39.51
CA TRP A 393 -11.15 -3.48 39.13
C TRP A 393 -12.20 -3.80 38.05
N ALA A 394 -13.27 -2.99 37.96
CA ALA A 394 -14.27 -3.07 36.92
C ALA A 394 -13.70 -2.84 35.51
N TRP A 395 -12.67 -2.00 35.35
CA TRP A 395 -12.03 -1.76 34.06
C TRP A 395 -11.14 -2.93 33.61
N LEU A 396 -10.37 -3.49 34.55
CA LEU A 396 -9.57 -4.70 34.29
C LEU A 396 -10.47 -5.88 33.92
N ALA A 397 -11.60 -6.05 34.63
CA ALA A 397 -12.59 -7.09 34.36
C ALA A 397 -13.34 -6.86 33.03
N SER A 398 -13.66 -5.61 32.65
CA SER A 398 -14.33 -5.29 31.39
C SER A 398 -13.44 -5.56 30.18
N ILE A 399 -12.13 -5.31 30.31
CA ILE A 399 -11.18 -5.48 29.19
C ILE A 399 -10.70 -6.91 29.08
N ALA A 400 -10.51 -7.61 30.21
CA ALA A 400 -10.39 -9.06 30.22
C ALA A 400 -11.65 -9.70 29.64
N GLY A 401 -12.84 -9.17 29.94
CA GLY A 401 -14.12 -9.56 29.34
C GLY A 401 -14.20 -9.29 27.84
N ILE A 402 -13.77 -8.13 27.35
CA ILE A 402 -13.76 -7.80 25.91
C ILE A 402 -12.71 -8.62 25.16
N THR A 403 -11.53 -8.82 25.75
CA THR A 403 -10.47 -9.66 25.18
C THR A 403 -10.92 -11.13 25.17
N LEU A 404 -11.59 -11.58 26.22
CA LEU A 404 -12.19 -12.92 26.30
C LEU A 404 -13.36 -13.07 25.31
N VAL A 405 -14.24 -12.07 25.18
CA VAL A 405 -15.32 -12.06 24.18
C VAL A 405 -14.73 -12.08 22.78
N ALA A 406 -13.73 -11.25 22.48
CA ALA A 406 -12.99 -11.34 21.22
C ALA A 406 -12.45 -12.76 21.03
N MET A 407 -11.66 -13.28 21.98
CA MET A 407 -11.14 -14.66 21.95
C MET A 407 -12.24 -15.72 21.74
N LEU A 408 -13.44 -15.54 22.32
CA LEU A 408 -14.59 -16.45 22.20
C LEU A 408 -15.36 -16.28 20.88
N THR A 409 -15.47 -15.06 20.35
CA THR A 409 -16.06 -14.76 19.02
C THR A 409 -15.18 -15.34 17.91
N PHE A 410 -13.85 -15.29 18.06
CA PHE A 410 -12.91 -15.93 17.13
C PHE A 410 -12.79 -17.45 17.38
N ARG A 411 -13.17 -17.99 18.55
CA ARG A 411 -13.04 -19.42 18.92
C ARG A 411 -13.79 -20.40 18.03
N GLY A 412 -14.89 -19.98 17.40
CA GLY A 412 -15.64 -20.82 16.45
C GLY A 412 -14.90 -21.11 15.14
N LEU A 413 -13.80 -20.39 14.88
CA LEU A 413 -13.02 -20.41 13.63
C LEU A 413 -11.60 -20.96 13.81
N LEU A 414 -11.15 -21.24 15.04
CA LEU A 414 -9.76 -21.64 15.33
C LEU A 414 -9.63 -23.18 15.36
N PRO A 415 -8.78 -23.82 14.52
CA PRO A 415 -8.54 -25.26 14.56
C PRO A 415 -7.97 -25.73 15.92
N PRO A 416 -8.06 -27.03 16.26
CA PRO A 416 -7.70 -27.59 17.57
C PRO A 416 -6.25 -27.35 18.09
N GLY A 417 -5.36 -26.70 17.34
CA GLY A 417 -4.02 -26.29 17.78
C GLY A 417 -3.89 -24.84 18.27
N GLN A 418 -4.80 -23.95 17.90
CA GLN A 418 -4.67 -22.50 18.15
C GLN A 418 -5.09 -22.07 19.56
N LEU A 419 -5.80 -22.90 20.32
CA LEU A 419 -6.11 -22.60 21.73
C LEU A 419 -4.83 -22.52 22.59
N ARG A 420 -3.85 -23.39 22.34
CA ARG A 420 -2.56 -23.37 23.05
C ARG A 420 -1.77 -22.10 22.73
N ALA A 421 -1.67 -21.74 21.45
CA ALA A 421 -1.05 -20.49 21.02
C ALA A 421 -1.76 -19.27 21.63
N GLY A 422 -3.09 -19.25 21.59
CA GLY A 422 -3.91 -18.20 22.19
C GLY A 422 -3.67 -18.05 23.70
N LEU A 423 -3.52 -19.14 24.46
CA LEU A 423 -3.15 -19.08 25.87
C LEU A 423 -1.71 -18.63 26.10
N ALA A 424 -0.76 -19.17 25.31
CA ALA A 424 0.66 -18.82 25.39
C ALA A 424 0.94 -17.34 25.10
N ILE A 425 0.08 -16.70 24.29
CA ILE A 425 0.16 -15.27 23.96
C ILE A 425 -0.69 -14.44 24.92
N GLY A 426 -1.93 -14.89 25.19
CA GLY A 426 -2.90 -14.17 25.99
C GLY A 426 -2.47 -13.97 27.44
N ILE A 427 -1.89 -14.99 28.09
CA ILE A 427 -1.45 -14.90 29.50
C ILE A 427 -0.36 -13.82 29.67
N PRO A 428 0.74 -13.81 28.88
CA PRO A 428 1.71 -12.71 28.91
C PRO A 428 1.09 -11.35 28.65
N LEU A 429 0.18 -11.23 27.67
CA LEU A 429 -0.47 -9.96 27.36
C LEU A 429 -1.34 -9.44 28.51
N VAL A 430 -2.04 -10.31 29.24
CA VAL A 430 -2.77 -9.93 30.45
C VAL A 430 -1.79 -9.44 31.54
N ALA A 431 -0.64 -10.09 31.70
CA ALA A 431 0.39 -9.67 32.65
C ALA A 431 0.98 -8.30 32.27
N VAL A 432 1.27 -8.08 30.99
CA VAL A 432 1.71 -6.80 30.42
C VAL A 432 0.66 -5.72 30.69
N PHE A 433 -0.61 -6.03 30.43
CA PHE A 433 -1.72 -5.11 30.66
C PHE A 433 -1.86 -4.75 32.15
N ALA A 434 -1.72 -5.69 33.07
CA ALA A 434 -1.71 -5.42 34.51
C ALA A 434 -0.59 -4.44 34.92
N ALA A 435 0.49 -4.34 34.14
CA ALA A 435 1.57 -3.38 34.33
C ALA A 435 1.34 -2.03 33.61
N MET A 436 0.12 -1.71 33.12
CA MET A 436 -0.15 -0.49 32.34
C MET A 436 0.20 0.82 33.07
N ASP A 437 0.14 0.87 34.41
CA ASP A 437 0.55 2.07 35.17
C ASP A 437 2.06 2.35 35.06
N ARG A 438 2.85 1.33 34.74
CA ARG A 438 4.31 1.39 34.59
C ARG A 438 4.66 1.44 33.11
N VAL A 439 4.58 2.62 32.50
CA VAL A 439 4.78 2.87 31.06
C VAL A 439 5.95 2.09 30.45
N LYS A 440 7.13 2.15 31.06
CA LYS A 440 8.33 1.44 30.58
C LYS A 440 8.20 -0.09 30.64
N VAL A 441 7.62 -0.62 31.71
CA VAL A 441 7.40 -2.07 31.89
C VAL A 441 6.35 -2.57 30.92
N PHE A 442 5.25 -1.83 30.74
CA PHE A 442 4.23 -2.12 29.75
C PHE A 442 4.81 -2.19 28.34
N ALA A 443 5.54 -1.15 27.92
CA ALA A 443 6.14 -1.09 26.58
C ALA A 443 7.18 -2.21 26.37
N ALA A 444 8.07 -2.43 27.33
CA ALA A 444 9.07 -3.50 27.26
C ALA A 444 8.41 -4.89 27.23
N GLY A 445 7.41 -5.12 28.08
CA GLY A 445 6.67 -6.38 28.12
C GLY A 445 5.93 -6.66 26.81
N LEU A 446 5.29 -5.64 26.22
CA LEU A 446 4.67 -5.74 24.90
C LEU A 446 5.70 -6.08 23.81
N GLY A 447 6.86 -5.41 23.84
CA GLY A 447 7.97 -5.70 22.93
C GLY A 447 8.51 -7.12 23.07
N LEU A 448 8.62 -7.62 24.31
CA LEU A 448 9.02 -9.01 24.56
C LEU A 448 7.98 -10.00 24.02
N VAL A 449 6.67 -9.75 24.20
CA VAL A 449 5.64 -10.62 23.62
C VAL A 449 5.78 -10.70 22.10
N PHE A 450 5.87 -9.56 21.41
CA PHE A 450 6.08 -9.56 19.96
C PHE A 450 7.36 -10.30 19.55
N PHE A 451 8.46 -10.08 20.28
CA PHE A 451 9.73 -10.74 20.02
C PHE A 451 9.63 -12.26 20.18
N PHE A 452 9.11 -12.75 21.31
CA PHE A 452 8.98 -14.18 21.59
C PHE A 452 8.01 -14.88 20.63
N VAL A 453 6.88 -14.25 20.29
CA VAL A 453 5.94 -14.83 19.31
C VAL A 453 6.60 -14.98 17.94
N ASN A 454 7.37 -13.98 17.50
CA ASN A 454 8.03 -14.03 16.20
C ASN A 454 9.21 -15.01 16.17
N VAL A 455 10.03 -15.05 17.22
CA VAL A 455 11.22 -15.92 17.29
C VAL A 455 10.87 -17.39 17.48
N PHE A 456 9.85 -17.68 18.30
CA PHE A 456 9.43 -19.06 18.59
C PHE A 456 8.23 -19.52 17.75
N GLU A 457 7.78 -18.69 16.81
CA GLU A 457 6.74 -19.02 15.81
C GLU A 457 5.45 -19.58 16.44
N ILE A 458 5.09 -19.04 17.62
CA ILE A 458 4.07 -19.62 18.52
C ILE A 458 2.70 -19.80 17.84
N ALA A 459 2.38 -18.92 16.89
CA ALA A 459 1.09 -18.90 16.20
C ALA A 459 1.08 -19.59 14.82
N ALA A 460 2.21 -20.10 14.35
CA ALA A 460 2.28 -20.68 13.02
C ALA A 460 1.38 -21.94 12.90
N PRO A 461 0.60 -22.08 11.82
CA PRO A 461 -0.29 -23.24 11.63
C PRO A 461 0.46 -24.55 11.33
N GLY A 462 1.77 -24.47 11.09
CA GLY A 462 2.67 -25.59 10.87
C GLY A 462 4.11 -25.16 11.18
N ARG A 463 5.07 -26.06 10.97
CA ARG A 463 6.49 -25.74 11.16
C ARG A 463 6.95 -24.81 10.03
N ILE A 464 7.49 -23.64 10.36
CA ILE A 464 8.11 -22.78 9.35
C ILE A 464 9.49 -23.34 9.04
N LEU A 465 9.75 -23.64 7.77
CA LEU A 465 11.04 -24.12 7.29
C LEU A 465 11.94 -22.99 6.80
N ALA A 466 11.33 -21.93 6.25
CA ALA A 466 12.03 -20.74 5.79
C ALA A 466 11.10 -19.52 5.82
N THR A 467 11.67 -18.36 6.11
CA THR A 467 11.04 -17.05 5.93
C THR A 467 11.97 -16.16 5.11
N LYS A 468 11.46 -15.59 4.03
CA LYS A 468 12.17 -14.67 3.13
C LYS A 468 11.38 -13.40 2.95
N ARG A 469 12.05 -12.24 2.95
CA ARG A 469 11.43 -10.94 2.66
C ARG A 469 12.07 -10.37 1.41
N SER A 470 11.25 -10.05 0.42
CA SER A 470 11.63 -9.34 -0.79
C SER A 470 10.94 -7.96 -0.80
N PHE A 471 11.12 -7.21 -1.89
CA PHE A 471 10.33 -6.00 -2.16
C PHE A 471 8.84 -6.30 -2.38
N PHE A 472 8.48 -7.50 -2.83
CA PHE A 472 7.11 -7.85 -3.18
C PHE A 472 6.32 -8.47 -2.01
N GLY A 473 7.01 -8.95 -0.97
CA GLY A 473 6.33 -9.50 0.19
C GLY A 473 7.20 -10.27 1.17
N VAL A 474 6.54 -10.90 2.13
CA VAL A 474 7.15 -11.87 3.06
C VAL A 474 6.62 -13.25 2.70
N HIS A 475 7.53 -14.14 2.31
CA HIS A 475 7.27 -15.50 1.88
C HIS A 475 7.68 -16.49 2.97
N ARG A 476 6.80 -17.44 3.27
CA ARG A 476 7.04 -18.50 4.24
C ARG A 476 6.83 -19.87 3.62
N VAL A 477 7.76 -20.79 3.87
CA VAL A 477 7.56 -22.22 3.57
C VAL A 477 7.08 -22.90 4.84
N LEU A 478 5.84 -23.38 4.82
CA LEU A 478 5.21 -24.06 5.95
C LEU A 478 5.12 -25.55 5.67
N GLN A 479 5.46 -26.36 6.67
CA GLN A 479 5.26 -27.80 6.65
C GLN A 479 4.21 -28.20 7.67
N ASN A 480 3.16 -28.88 7.20
CA ASN A 480 2.24 -29.62 8.05
C ASN A 480 2.40 -31.13 7.78
N LYS A 481 1.47 -31.94 8.30
CA LYS A 481 1.54 -33.40 8.16
C LYS A 481 1.51 -33.85 6.69
N ASP A 482 0.69 -33.20 5.87
CA ASP A 482 0.30 -33.69 4.55
C ASP A 482 0.94 -32.89 3.41
N TYR A 483 1.37 -31.64 3.68
CA TYR A 483 1.80 -30.67 2.68
C TYR A 483 2.97 -29.79 3.10
N LEU A 484 3.79 -29.45 2.11
CA LEU A 484 4.62 -28.24 2.08
C LEU A 484 3.86 -27.14 1.35
N SER A 485 3.81 -25.93 1.90
CA SER A 485 3.07 -24.80 1.34
C SER A 485 3.95 -23.57 1.26
N LEU A 486 3.92 -22.86 0.13
CA LEU A 486 4.46 -21.50 0.03
C LEU A 486 3.33 -20.51 0.34
N VAL A 487 3.54 -19.64 1.32
CA VAL A 487 2.53 -18.70 1.81
C VAL A 487 3.07 -17.28 1.81
N HIS A 488 2.27 -16.34 1.32
CA HIS A 488 2.47 -14.90 1.42
C HIS A 488 1.22 -14.27 2.02
N GLY A 489 1.36 -13.63 3.19
CA GLY A 489 0.22 -13.10 3.92
C GLY A 489 -0.80 -14.18 4.27
N ASN A 490 -2.03 -14.00 3.82
CA ASN A 490 -3.12 -14.98 3.99
C ASN A 490 -3.30 -15.92 2.78
N THR A 491 -2.45 -15.85 1.77
CA THR A 491 -2.60 -16.61 0.52
C THR A 491 -1.56 -17.71 0.38
N THR A 492 -2.03 -18.88 -0.05
CA THR A 492 -1.19 -20.02 -0.42
C THR A 492 -0.87 -19.96 -1.91
N HIS A 493 0.41 -19.81 -2.25
CA HIS A 493 0.93 -19.73 -3.62
C HIS A 493 1.25 -21.11 -4.24
N GLY A 494 0.79 -22.16 -3.59
CA GLY A 494 0.93 -23.53 -4.04
C GLY A 494 1.26 -24.47 -2.90
N ARG A 495 0.97 -25.76 -3.14
CA ARG A 495 1.26 -26.84 -2.20
C ARG A 495 1.90 -28.00 -2.93
N GLN A 496 2.72 -28.74 -2.20
CA GLN A 496 3.23 -30.03 -2.63
C GLN A 496 3.00 -31.06 -1.52
N SER A 497 2.53 -32.26 -1.87
CA SER A 497 2.31 -33.31 -0.89
C SER A 497 3.64 -33.79 -0.29
N THR A 498 3.63 -34.07 1.01
CA THR A 498 4.74 -34.76 1.70
C THR A 498 4.70 -36.27 1.48
N HIS A 499 3.58 -36.81 0.96
CA HIS A 499 3.44 -38.23 0.64
C HIS A 499 4.15 -38.54 -0.69
N PRO A 500 5.09 -39.51 -0.74
CA PRO A 500 5.85 -39.82 -1.95
C PRO A 500 5.00 -40.10 -3.18
N ASP A 501 3.89 -40.82 -3.01
CA ASP A 501 3.01 -41.24 -4.12
C ASP A 501 2.20 -40.08 -4.73
N LEU A 502 2.03 -38.99 -3.97
CA LEU A 502 1.27 -37.79 -4.39
C LEU A 502 2.19 -36.58 -4.58
N ARG A 503 3.50 -36.77 -4.49
CA ARG A 503 4.49 -35.69 -4.52
C ARG A 503 4.46 -34.90 -5.83
N ASP A 504 4.21 -35.61 -6.93
CA ASP A 504 4.22 -35.04 -8.28
C ASP A 504 2.82 -34.58 -8.72
N MET A 505 1.80 -34.73 -7.86
CA MET A 505 0.43 -34.32 -8.15
C MET A 505 0.27 -32.80 -7.94
N PRO A 506 -0.15 -32.03 -8.96
CA PRO A 506 -0.53 -30.65 -8.76
C PRO A 506 -1.72 -30.52 -7.81
N LEU A 507 -1.61 -29.60 -6.87
CA LEU A 507 -2.63 -29.34 -5.84
C LEU A 507 -3.27 -27.95 -6.05
N THR A 508 -4.00 -27.49 -5.04
CA THR A 508 -4.67 -26.18 -5.02
C THR A 508 -5.55 -25.99 -6.27
N TYR A 509 -5.46 -24.82 -6.91
CA TYR A 509 -6.21 -24.48 -8.11
C TYR A 509 -5.55 -25.02 -9.40
N TYR A 510 -4.44 -25.77 -9.30
CA TYR A 510 -3.79 -26.45 -10.43
C TYR A 510 -4.19 -27.92 -10.57
N HIS A 511 -5.07 -28.41 -9.69
CA HIS A 511 -5.44 -29.82 -9.58
C HIS A 511 -5.88 -30.42 -10.92
N PRO A 512 -5.57 -31.70 -11.23
CA PRO A 512 -5.90 -32.33 -12.52
C PRO A 512 -7.39 -32.31 -12.91
N THR A 513 -8.28 -32.27 -11.93
CA THR A 513 -9.73 -32.17 -12.14
C THR A 513 -10.25 -30.73 -12.22
N GLY A 514 -9.41 -29.72 -11.95
CA GLY A 514 -9.77 -28.31 -12.06
C GLY A 514 -9.58 -27.75 -13.48
N PRO A 515 -10.00 -26.51 -13.77
CA PRO A 515 -10.06 -25.96 -15.13
C PRO A 515 -8.73 -26.01 -15.87
N ILE A 516 -7.66 -25.49 -15.27
CA ILE A 516 -6.33 -25.49 -15.90
C ILE A 516 -5.76 -26.91 -16.02
N GLY A 517 -5.99 -27.78 -15.03
CA GLY A 517 -5.54 -29.17 -15.06
C GLY A 517 -6.22 -29.97 -16.17
N GLN A 518 -7.52 -29.73 -16.42
CA GLN A 518 -8.25 -30.34 -17.53
C GLN A 518 -7.67 -29.93 -18.89
N ILE A 519 -7.20 -28.69 -19.04
CA ILE A 519 -6.50 -28.25 -20.25
C ILE A 519 -5.23 -29.06 -20.46
N PHE A 520 -4.37 -29.14 -19.43
CA PHE A 520 -3.10 -29.87 -19.53
C PHE A 520 -3.25 -31.39 -19.70
N THR A 521 -4.34 -31.99 -19.20
CA THR A 521 -4.48 -33.45 -19.14
C THR A 521 -5.47 -34.04 -20.13
N GLN A 522 -6.51 -33.30 -20.53
CA GLN A 522 -7.66 -33.88 -21.23
C GLN A 522 -8.08 -33.12 -22.50
N SER A 523 -7.55 -31.92 -22.73
CA SER A 523 -7.96 -31.06 -23.85
C SER A 523 -7.32 -31.48 -25.18
N PRO A 524 -8.07 -31.54 -26.30
CA PRO A 524 -7.48 -31.70 -27.63
C PRO A 524 -6.41 -30.64 -27.96
N PHE A 525 -6.60 -29.41 -27.48
CA PHE A 525 -5.68 -28.29 -27.68
C PHE A 525 -4.23 -28.62 -27.28
N ILE A 526 -4.02 -29.26 -26.12
CA ILE A 526 -2.68 -29.44 -25.55
C ILE A 526 -1.79 -30.38 -26.36
N GLN A 527 -2.37 -31.23 -27.21
CA GLN A 527 -1.61 -32.20 -28.01
C GLN A 527 -0.67 -31.57 -29.03
N GLY A 528 -0.94 -30.32 -29.44
CA GLY A 528 -0.11 -29.57 -30.39
C GLY A 528 0.69 -28.43 -29.75
N VAL A 529 0.76 -28.38 -28.42
CA VAL A 529 1.45 -27.31 -27.68
C VAL A 529 2.87 -27.76 -27.36
N HIS A 530 3.86 -26.97 -27.78
CA HIS A 530 5.27 -27.24 -27.48
C HIS A 530 5.93 -26.11 -26.70
N ARG A 531 5.48 -24.87 -26.85
CA ARG A 531 6.05 -23.70 -26.15
C ARG A 531 5.00 -23.07 -25.26
N ILE A 532 5.24 -23.12 -23.94
CA ILE A 532 4.31 -22.64 -22.93
C ILE A 532 4.95 -21.45 -22.21
N GLY A 533 4.29 -20.30 -22.23
CA GLY A 533 4.65 -19.14 -21.41
C GLY A 533 3.82 -19.16 -20.13
N LEU A 534 4.44 -18.97 -18.96
CA LEU A 534 3.76 -18.92 -17.67
C LEU A 534 4.14 -17.64 -16.93
N VAL A 535 3.16 -16.82 -16.60
CA VAL A 535 3.33 -15.60 -15.83
C VAL A 535 2.97 -15.89 -14.38
N GLY A 536 3.94 -15.72 -13.47
CA GLY A 536 3.88 -16.21 -12.10
C GLY A 536 4.41 -17.64 -11.97
N LEU A 537 5.05 -17.94 -10.84
CA LEU A 537 5.68 -19.24 -10.57
C LEU A 537 5.05 -20.01 -9.41
N GLY A 538 4.82 -19.34 -8.28
CA GLY A 538 4.41 -20.00 -7.04
C GLY A 538 5.41 -21.08 -6.62
N VAL A 539 4.93 -22.31 -6.39
CA VAL A 539 5.80 -23.49 -6.13
C VAL A 539 6.18 -24.26 -7.40
N GLY A 540 5.78 -23.78 -8.57
CA GLY A 540 6.02 -24.43 -9.86
C GLY A 540 5.05 -25.57 -10.19
N SER A 541 3.86 -25.63 -9.59
CA SER A 541 2.93 -26.77 -9.73
C SER A 541 2.59 -27.13 -11.18
N LEU A 542 2.46 -26.15 -12.08
CA LEU A 542 2.18 -26.42 -13.49
C LEU A 542 3.31 -27.15 -14.22
N ALA A 543 4.56 -27.08 -13.72
CA ALA A 543 5.67 -27.80 -14.31
C ALA A 543 5.52 -29.33 -14.21
N ALA A 544 4.67 -29.81 -13.30
CA ALA A 544 4.37 -31.25 -13.20
C ALA A 544 3.66 -31.80 -14.45
N TYR A 545 2.97 -30.93 -15.20
CA TYR A 545 2.30 -31.32 -16.45
C TYR A 545 3.25 -31.35 -17.66
N GLY A 546 4.49 -30.85 -17.52
CA GLY A 546 5.43 -30.72 -18.62
C GLY A 546 5.80 -32.06 -19.28
N ARG A 547 5.97 -32.04 -20.59
CA ARG A 547 6.36 -33.20 -21.42
C ARG A 547 7.76 -33.04 -22.04
N PRO A 548 8.45 -34.13 -22.43
CA PRO A 548 9.83 -34.09 -22.92
C PRO A 548 10.10 -33.18 -24.14
N ASP A 549 9.08 -32.96 -24.97
CA ASP A 549 9.12 -32.14 -26.18
C ASP A 549 8.60 -30.71 -25.98
N GLU A 550 8.28 -30.34 -24.74
CA GLU A 550 7.78 -29.02 -24.38
C GLU A 550 8.89 -28.14 -23.77
N GLU A 551 8.81 -26.84 -24.03
CA GLU A 551 9.56 -25.79 -23.33
C GLU A 551 8.58 -24.93 -22.53
N MET A 552 8.83 -24.79 -21.22
CA MET A 552 8.05 -23.93 -20.33
C MET A 552 8.90 -22.76 -19.87
N THR A 553 8.48 -21.54 -20.21
CA THR A 553 9.14 -20.30 -19.82
C THR A 553 8.34 -19.59 -18.73
N TYR A 554 8.91 -19.48 -17.53
CA TYR A 554 8.31 -18.78 -16.40
C TYR A 554 8.78 -17.33 -16.33
N PHE A 555 7.84 -16.40 -16.21
CA PHE A 555 8.04 -14.97 -15.96
C PHE A 555 7.67 -14.68 -14.51
N GLU A 556 8.67 -14.47 -13.66
CA GLU A 556 8.48 -14.28 -12.22
C GLU A 556 9.08 -12.93 -11.78
N ILE A 557 8.28 -12.12 -11.09
CA ILE A 557 8.68 -10.79 -10.65
C ILE A 557 9.58 -10.85 -9.41
N ASP A 558 9.39 -11.86 -8.56
CA ASP A 558 10.08 -11.98 -7.28
C ASP A 558 11.20 -13.05 -7.31
N PRO A 559 12.48 -12.65 -7.24
CA PRO A 559 13.59 -13.60 -7.22
C PRO A 559 13.58 -14.53 -5.99
N GLU A 560 12.98 -14.14 -4.86
CA GLU A 560 12.89 -15.04 -3.70
C GLU A 560 11.88 -16.17 -3.92
N VAL A 561 10.81 -15.96 -4.72
CA VAL A 561 9.88 -17.03 -5.10
C VAL A 561 10.59 -18.06 -5.98
N LEU A 562 11.36 -17.61 -6.97
CA LEU A 562 12.17 -18.51 -7.81
C LEU A 562 13.19 -19.29 -6.98
N PHE A 563 13.90 -18.61 -6.07
CA PHE A 563 14.83 -19.28 -5.16
C PHE A 563 14.14 -20.36 -4.31
N LEU A 564 12.98 -20.05 -3.72
CA LEU A 564 12.21 -20.98 -2.90
C LEU A 564 11.68 -22.18 -3.72
N ALA A 565 11.23 -21.97 -4.95
CA ALA A 565 10.69 -23.05 -5.80
C ALA A 565 11.78 -23.94 -6.42
N ARG A 566 12.93 -23.36 -6.79
CA ARG A 566 13.98 -24.04 -7.59
C ARG A 566 15.21 -24.47 -6.79
N ASP A 567 15.75 -23.55 -5.98
CA ASP A 567 17.11 -23.67 -5.44
C ASP A 567 17.14 -24.08 -3.95
N SER A 568 16.06 -23.84 -3.22
CA SER A 568 15.97 -24.13 -1.78
C SER A 568 15.94 -25.63 -1.44
N GLY A 569 15.53 -26.46 -2.40
CA GLY A 569 15.28 -27.90 -2.21
C GLY A 569 13.96 -28.25 -1.52
N PHE A 570 13.07 -27.28 -1.23
CA PHE A 570 11.78 -27.56 -0.59
C PHE A 570 10.75 -28.19 -1.54
N PHE A 571 10.68 -27.70 -2.78
CA PHE A 571 9.73 -28.15 -3.79
C PHE A 571 10.47 -28.87 -4.91
N THR A 572 9.80 -29.84 -5.56
CA THR A 572 10.42 -30.68 -6.59
C THR A 572 9.81 -30.51 -7.97
N PHE A 573 8.67 -29.83 -8.12
CA PHE A 573 7.97 -29.71 -9.40
C PHE A 573 8.85 -29.23 -10.56
N LEU A 574 9.67 -28.19 -10.34
CA LEU A 574 10.57 -27.65 -11.37
C LEU A 574 11.72 -28.60 -11.70
N LYS A 575 12.23 -29.30 -10.70
CA LYS A 575 13.36 -30.22 -10.84
C LYS A 575 12.95 -31.52 -11.52
N ASP A 576 11.77 -32.02 -11.18
CA ASP A 576 11.25 -33.31 -11.62
C ASP A 576 10.41 -33.18 -12.92
N SER A 577 10.19 -31.96 -13.41
CA SER A 577 9.51 -31.71 -14.68
C SER A 577 10.24 -32.38 -15.85
N LYS A 578 9.48 -32.88 -16.81
CA LYS A 578 10.03 -33.50 -18.03
C LYS A 578 10.30 -32.48 -19.13
N ALA A 579 9.72 -31.28 -19.04
CA ALA A 579 9.88 -30.23 -20.02
C ALA A 579 11.17 -29.43 -19.82
N HIS A 580 11.62 -28.74 -20.87
CA HIS A 580 12.74 -27.82 -20.78
C HIS A 580 12.30 -26.51 -20.09
N MET A 581 12.88 -26.21 -18.93
CA MET A 581 12.48 -25.05 -18.12
C MET A 581 13.35 -23.81 -18.41
N LYS A 582 12.72 -22.66 -18.66
CA LYS A 582 13.35 -21.33 -18.71
C LYS A 582 12.73 -20.42 -17.66
N TYR A 583 13.53 -19.50 -17.12
CA TYR A 583 13.10 -18.56 -16.07
C TYR A 583 13.55 -17.15 -16.44
N VAL A 584 12.61 -16.21 -16.47
CA VAL A 584 12.81 -14.80 -16.79
C VAL A 584 12.38 -13.98 -15.58
N LEU A 585 13.32 -13.26 -14.97
CA LEU A 585 13.06 -12.44 -13.78
C LEU A 585 12.66 -11.01 -14.17
N GLY A 586 11.55 -10.53 -13.60
CA GLY A 586 11.05 -9.17 -13.78
C GLY A 586 9.54 -9.12 -13.96
N ASP A 587 8.99 -7.91 -14.06
CA ASP A 587 7.56 -7.75 -14.33
C ASP A 587 7.21 -8.39 -15.69
N ALA A 588 6.17 -9.24 -15.69
CA ALA A 588 5.76 -10.00 -16.85
C ALA A 588 5.30 -9.10 -18.02
N ARG A 589 4.70 -7.94 -17.75
CA ARG A 589 4.30 -6.98 -18.78
C ARG A 589 5.49 -6.51 -19.59
N LEU A 590 6.58 -6.18 -18.90
CA LEU A 590 7.81 -5.68 -19.51
C LEU A 590 8.62 -6.79 -20.17
N THR A 591 8.81 -7.91 -19.46
CA THR A 591 9.64 -9.02 -19.95
C THR A 591 9.00 -9.77 -21.12
N LEU A 592 7.70 -10.07 -21.10
CA LEU A 592 7.00 -10.65 -22.26
C LEU A 592 7.03 -9.73 -23.48
N SER A 593 7.03 -8.40 -23.29
CA SER A 593 7.07 -7.47 -24.42
C SER A 593 8.35 -7.61 -25.25
N GLN A 594 9.44 -8.09 -24.63
CA GLN A 594 10.75 -8.31 -25.26
C GLN A 594 10.85 -9.65 -25.98
N GLU A 595 9.98 -10.61 -25.67
CA GLU A 595 9.94 -11.88 -26.39
C GLU A 595 9.52 -11.66 -27.84
N PRO A 596 9.98 -12.47 -28.80
CA PRO A 596 9.49 -12.42 -30.17
C PRO A 596 7.98 -12.67 -30.23
N ASP A 597 7.32 -12.11 -31.25
CA ASP A 597 5.92 -12.43 -31.53
C ASP A 597 5.78 -13.92 -31.89
N GLN A 598 4.63 -14.52 -31.54
CA GLN A 598 4.32 -15.94 -31.77
C GLN A 598 5.31 -16.93 -31.10
N SER A 599 5.90 -16.53 -29.98
CA SER A 599 6.83 -17.37 -29.21
C SER A 599 6.15 -18.51 -28.45
N TYR A 600 4.85 -18.38 -28.13
CA TYR A 600 4.14 -19.35 -27.28
C TYR A 600 2.91 -19.92 -27.97
N ASP A 601 2.69 -21.22 -27.83
CA ASP A 601 1.46 -21.88 -28.30
C ASP A 601 0.37 -21.80 -27.21
N PHE A 602 0.78 -21.76 -25.94
CA PHE A 602 -0.10 -21.56 -24.80
C PHE A 602 0.51 -20.56 -23.81
N LEU A 603 -0.24 -19.51 -23.45
CA LEU A 603 0.19 -18.52 -22.45
C LEU A 603 -0.72 -18.60 -21.22
N VAL A 604 -0.15 -18.86 -20.05
CA VAL A 604 -0.89 -18.96 -18.79
C VAL A 604 -0.51 -17.79 -17.89
N LEU A 605 -1.47 -17.06 -17.36
CA LEU A 605 -1.25 -15.96 -16.44
C LEU A 605 -1.87 -16.26 -15.08
N ASP A 606 -0.99 -16.28 -14.10
CA ASP A 606 -1.26 -16.54 -12.69
C ASP A 606 -0.32 -15.70 -11.81
N ALA A 607 -0.35 -14.38 -12.06
CA ALA A 607 0.44 -13.39 -11.31
C ALA A 607 -0.32 -12.79 -10.11
N PHE A 608 -1.43 -13.40 -9.69
CA PHE A 608 -2.25 -12.85 -8.62
C PHE A 608 -1.62 -13.14 -7.26
N SER A 609 -1.20 -12.08 -6.56
CA SER A 609 -0.74 -12.18 -5.18
C SER A 609 -1.93 -11.98 -4.25
N SER A 610 -2.57 -13.07 -3.83
CA SER A 610 -3.81 -12.98 -3.05
C SER A 610 -4.89 -12.25 -3.85
N ASP A 611 -5.72 -11.44 -3.18
CA ASP A 611 -6.72 -10.59 -3.80
C ASP A 611 -6.15 -9.30 -4.46
N ALA A 612 -4.82 -9.10 -4.43
CA ALA A 612 -4.16 -7.97 -5.08
C ALA A 612 -4.05 -8.25 -6.58
N ILE A 613 -4.79 -7.48 -7.37
CA ILE A 613 -4.82 -7.65 -8.82
C ILE A 613 -3.72 -6.80 -9.46
N PRO A 614 -2.80 -7.38 -10.24
CA PRO A 614 -1.91 -6.63 -11.10
C PRO A 614 -2.70 -6.06 -12.28
N THR A 615 -3.43 -4.96 -12.06
CA THR A 615 -4.37 -4.40 -13.04
C THR A 615 -3.72 -4.08 -14.39
N HIS A 616 -2.42 -3.80 -14.42
CA HIS A 616 -1.62 -3.57 -15.64
C HIS A 616 -1.41 -4.82 -16.50
N LEU A 617 -1.73 -6.02 -15.99
CA LEU A 617 -1.76 -7.27 -16.75
C LEU A 617 -3.15 -7.59 -17.33
N LEU A 618 -4.17 -6.82 -16.99
CA LEU A 618 -5.57 -7.03 -17.41
C LEU A 618 -6.10 -5.88 -18.28
N THR A 619 -5.21 -5.09 -18.88
CA THR A 619 -5.58 -3.99 -19.78
C THR A 619 -5.75 -4.46 -21.21
N GLN A 620 -6.45 -3.67 -22.02
CA GLN A 620 -6.58 -3.92 -23.46
C GLN A 620 -5.19 -4.04 -24.10
N GLU A 621 -4.28 -3.13 -23.78
CA GLU A 621 -2.92 -3.14 -24.31
C GLU A 621 -2.11 -4.36 -23.81
N ALA A 622 -2.44 -4.92 -22.64
CA ALA A 622 -1.92 -6.20 -22.16
C ALA A 622 -2.38 -7.35 -23.04
N PHE A 623 -3.68 -7.44 -23.28
CA PHE A 623 -4.27 -8.51 -24.07
C PHE A 623 -3.84 -8.45 -25.55
N GLU A 624 -3.74 -7.25 -26.13
CA GLU A 624 -3.16 -7.08 -27.48
C GLU A 624 -1.70 -7.51 -27.55
N MET A 625 -0.93 -7.28 -26.48
CA MET A 625 0.46 -7.76 -26.40
C MET A 625 0.51 -9.28 -26.28
N TYR A 626 -0.30 -9.88 -25.41
CA TYR A 626 -0.38 -11.33 -25.27
C TYR A 626 -0.80 -12.00 -26.56
N ASP A 627 -1.79 -11.46 -27.26
CA ASP A 627 -2.21 -11.96 -28.56
C ASP A 627 -1.05 -12.00 -29.55
N ARG A 628 -0.24 -10.93 -29.65
CA ARG A 628 0.95 -10.94 -30.52
C ARG A 628 1.98 -12.00 -30.13
N LYS A 629 2.12 -12.33 -28.84
CA LYS A 629 3.08 -13.34 -28.36
C LYS A 629 2.59 -14.77 -28.56
N VAL A 630 1.29 -14.98 -28.76
CA VAL A 630 0.69 -16.30 -28.96
C VAL A 630 0.64 -16.67 -30.44
N ALA A 631 1.04 -17.90 -30.77
CA ALA A 631 1.04 -18.44 -32.13
C ALA A 631 -0.40 -18.55 -32.72
N PRO A 632 -0.56 -18.65 -34.05
CA PRO A 632 -1.84 -18.99 -34.67
C PRO A 632 -2.48 -20.24 -34.06
N GLY A 633 -3.75 -20.14 -33.63
CA GLY A 633 -4.47 -21.23 -32.97
C GLY A 633 -4.01 -21.52 -31.53
N GLY A 634 -3.15 -20.68 -30.95
CA GLY A 634 -2.78 -20.72 -29.54
C GLY A 634 -3.85 -20.09 -28.64
N MET A 635 -3.74 -20.33 -27.33
CA MET A 635 -4.70 -19.85 -26.33
C MET A 635 -4.02 -19.07 -25.20
N ILE A 636 -4.79 -18.25 -24.51
CA ILE A 636 -4.36 -17.56 -23.28
C ILE A 636 -5.26 -18.02 -22.13
N ALA A 637 -4.69 -18.45 -21.01
CA ALA A 637 -5.41 -18.76 -19.78
C ALA A 637 -5.13 -17.72 -18.71
N LEU A 638 -6.16 -17.24 -18.05
CA LEU A 638 -6.11 -16.26 -16.97
C LEU A 638 -6.71 -16.88 -15.71
N HIS A 639 -5.94 -16.97 -14.63
CA HIS A 639 -6.49 -17.26 -13.31
C HIS A 639 -7.07 -15.97 -12.73
N ILE A 640 -8.36 -15.91 -12.40
CA ILE A 640 -9.00 -14.67 -11.92
C ILE A 640 -9.73 -14.83 -10.58
N SER A 641 -9.42 -15.90 -9.84
CA SER A 641 -10.00 -16.15 -8.52
C SER A 641 -9.76 -14.97 -7.58
N ASN A 642 -10.83 -14.39 -7.05
CA ASN A 642 -10.77 -13.28 -6.12
C ASN A 642 -11.94 -13.36 -5.13
N ARG A 643 -11.70 -12.98 -3.87
CA ARG A 643 -12.73 -13.02 -2.81
C ARG A 643 -13.65 -11.80 -2.79
N TYR A 644 -13.29 -10.72 -3.48
CA TYR A 644 -13.99 -9.43 -3.36
C TYR A 644 -14.37 -8.81 -4.69
N LEU A 645 -13.72 -9.22 -5.79
CA LEU A 645 -13.86 -8.60 -7.09
C LEU A 645 -14.41 -9.61 -8.09
N ASP A 646 -15.45 -9.20 -8.82
CA ASP A 646 -15.95 -9.93 -9.98
C ASP A 646 -15.22 -9.45 -11.24
N LEU A 647 -14.19 -10.20 -11.63
CA LEU A 647 -13.31 -9.82 -12.73
C LEU A 647 -13.74 -10.35 -14.08
N ALA A 648 -14.58 -11.37 -14.13
CA ALA A 648 -14.94 -12.02 -15.40
C ALA A 648 -15.57 -11.01 -16.39
N PRO A 649 -16.55 -10.17 -16.02
CA PRO A 649 -17.14 -9.22 -16.94
C PRO A 649 -16.13 -8.19 -17.47
N VAL A 650 -15.21 -7.74 -16.60
CA VAL A 650 -14.16 -6.78 -16.94
C VAL A 650 -13.16 -7.39 -17.92
N VAL A 651 -12.69 -8.61 -17.63
CA VAL A 651 -11.77 -9.35 -18.49
C VAL A 651 -12.42 -9.62 -19.84
N ALA A 652 -13.68 -10.07 -19.87
CA ALA A 652 -14.40 -10.36 -21.11
C ALA A 652 -14.57 -9.12 -21.99
N LEU A 653 -14.97 -7.98 -21.41
CA LEU A 653 -15.12 -6.75 -22.18
C LEU A 653 -13.77 -6.22 -22.70
N THR A 654 -12.74 -6.31 -21.86
CA THR A 654 -11.38 -5.87 -22.22
C THR A 654 -10.78 -6.77 -23.31
N ALA A 655 -10.98 -8.09 -23.23
CA ALA A 655 -10.60 -9.05 -24.26
C ALA A 655 -11.31 -8.78 -25.59
N ARG A 656 -12.63 -8.51 -25.56
CA ARG A 656 -13.38 -8.15 -26.77
C ARG A 656 -12.83 -6.89 -27.45
N LYS A 657 -12.36 -5.90 -26.67
CA LYS A 657 -11.71 -4.71 -27.21
C LYS A 657 -10.34 -5.00 -27.83
N ALA A 658 -9.64 -6.00 -27.32
CA ALA A 658 -8.42 -6.56 -27.90
C ALA A 658 -8.68 -7.62 -29.00
N HIS A 659 -9.91 -7.73 -29.52
CA HIS A 659 -10.31 -8.69 -30.55
C HIS A 659 -10.18 -10.18 -30.15
N LEU A 660 -10.33 -10.48 -28.85
CA LEU A 660 -10.34 -11.83 -28.30
C LEU A 660 -11.71 -12.19 -27.73
N TRP A 661 -12.07 -13.47 -27.81
CA TRP A 661 -13.23 -14.07 -27.16
C TRP A 661 -12.83 -14.62 -25.81
N ALA A 662 -13.70 -14.53 -24.81
CA ALA A 662 -13.45 -14.94 -23.44
C ALA A 662 -14.50 -15.94 -22.97
N TYR A 663 -14.05 -17.06 -22.39
CA TYR A 663 -14.90 -18.09 -21.79
C TYR A 663 -14.43 -18.41 -20.38
N GLU A 664 -15.35 -18.59 -19.45
CA GLU A 664 -15.02 -18.86 -18.04
C GLU A 664 -15.37 -20.27 -17.59
N GLN A 665 -14.62 -20.76 -16.60
CA GLN A 665 -14.99 -21.94 -15.82
C GLN A 665 -14.73 -21.65 -14.34
N VAL A 666 -15.77 -21.74 -13.54
CA VAL A 666 -15.71 -21.69 -12.07
C VAL A 666 -15.78 -23.11 -11.54
N ASP A 667 -14.80 -23.50 -10.74
CA ASP A 667 -14.67 -24.84 -10.19
C ASP A 667 -14.66 -24.78 -8.66
N ALA A 668 -15.65 -25.42 -8.04
CA ALA A 668 -15.76 -25.57 -6.60
C ALA A 668 -15.45 -27.03 -6.21
N PRO A 669 -14.47 -27.28 -5.33
CA PRO A 669 -14.08 -28.64 -4.97
C PRO A 669 -15.17 -29.35 -4.16
N SER A 670 -15.39 -30.63 -4.44
CA SER A 670 -16.14 -31.51 -3.54
C SER A 670 -15.43 -31.64 -2.17
N PRO A 671 -16.13 -32.03 -1.08
CA PRO A 671 -15.49 -32.26 0.21
C PRO A 671 -14.32 -33.25 0.17
N GLU A 672 -14.40 -34.26 -0.71
CA GLU A 672 -13.35 -35.25 -0.95
C GLU A 672 -12.14 -34.64 -1.66
N GLU A 673 -12.36 -33.89 -2.75
CA GLU A 673 -11.27 -33.21 -3.47
C GLU A 673 -10.60 -32.14 -2.59
N ALA A 674 -11.37 -31.43 -1.75
CA ALA A 674 -10.83 -30.47 -0.80
C ALA A 674 -9.87 -31.14 0.21
N LYS A 675 -10.20 -32.36 0.67
CA LYS A 675 -9.30 -33.17 1.53
C LYS A 675 -8.04 -33.61 0.78
N GLN A 676 -8.14 -33.83 -0.53
CA GLN A 676 -7.01 -34.12 -1.42
C GLN A 676 -6.18 -32.88 -1.77
N GLY A 677 -6.54 -31.70 -1.26
CA GLY A 677 -5.76 -30.48 -1.42
C GLY A 677 -6.18 -29.62 -2.62
N LYS A 678 -7.29 -29.93 -3.29
CA LYS A 678 -7.90 -29.07 -4.32
C LYS A 678 -8.53 -27.82 -3.67
N THR A 679 -8.38 -26.66 -4.30
CA THR A 679 -9.03 -25.42 -3.88
C THR A 679 -9.92 -24.88 -4.99
N GLN A 680 -10.91 -24.06 -4.63
CA GLN A 680 -11.75 -23.37 -5.60
C GLN A 680 -10.90 -22.52 -6.56
N SER A 681 -11.32 -22.44 -7.81
CA SER A 681 -10.68 -21.60 -8.81
C SER A 681 -11.66 -21.06 -9.85
N HIS A 682 -11.33 -19.91 -10.42
CA HIS A 682 -12.03 -19.28 -11.53
C HIS A 682 -11.01 -18.96 -12.60
N TRP A 683 -11.19 -19.57 -13.78
CA TRP A 683 -10.30 -19.41 -14.91
C TRP A 683 -11.05 -18.85 -16.10
N VAL A 684 -10.38 -17.99 -16.87
CA VAL A 684 -10.87 -17.47 -18.15
C VAL A 684 -9.89 -17.87 -19.26
N ILE A 685 -10.43 -18.37 -20.36
CA ILE A 685 -9.66 -18.66 -21.58
C ILE A 685 -9.97 -17.59 -22.62
N LEU A 686 -8.91 -17.03 -23.21
CA LEU A 686 -9.01 -16.13 -24.34
C LEU A 686 -8.56 -16.81 -25.63
N VAL A 687 -9.35 -16.62 -26.69
CA VAL A 687 -9.11 -17.18 -28.04
C VAL A 687 -9.39 -16.15 -29.13
N ARG A 688 -8.74 -16.31 -30.29
CA ARG A 688 -9.00 -15.46 -31.47
C ARG A 688 -10.29 -15.84 -32.18
N ASP A 689 -10.49 -17.13 -32.41
CA ASP A 689 -11.67 -17.67 -33.08
C ASP A 689 -12.60 -18.32 -32.04
N PRO A 690 -13.90 -17.97 -31.98
CA PRO A 690 -14.88 -18.67 -31.14
C PRO A 690 -14.86 -20.19 -31.32
N GLY A 691 -14.56 -20.68 -32.53
CA GLY A 691 -14.46 -22.10 -32.84
C GLY A 691 -13.32 -22.82 -32.11
N ASP A 692 -12.29 -22.08 -31.65
CA ASP A 692 -11.21 -22.68 -30.84
C ASP A 692 -11.72 -23.17 -29.48
N ARG A 693 -12.89 -22.71 -29.00
CA ARG A 693 -13.57 -23.26 -27.81
C ARG A 693 -13.81 -24.76 -27.93
N ASP A 694 -14.09 -25.27 -29.13
CA ASP A 694 -14.36 -26.70 -29.36
C ASP A 694 -13.13 -27.58 -29.16
N ARG A 695 -11.94 -26.98 -29.15
CA ARG A 695 -10.68 -27.67 -28.86
C ARG A 695 -10.41 -27.79 -27.35
N LEU A 696 -11.26 -27.22 -26.49
CA LEU A 696 -11.20 -27.40 -25.04
C LEU A 696 -11.82 -28.74 -24.62
N TRP A 697 -11.40 -29.27 -23.47
CA TRP A 697 -12.07 -30.43 -22.89
C TRP A 697 -13.48 -30.06 -22.42
N LYS A 698 -14.48 -30.83 -22.85
CA LYS A 698 -15.92 -30.59 -22.60
C LYS A 698 -16.29 -29.09 -22.72
N PRO A 699 -16.31 -28.55 -23.95
CA PRO A 699 -16.54 -27.12 -24.23
C PRO A 699 -17.79 -26.52 -23.56
N MET A 700 -18.79 -27.35 -23.25
CA MET A 700 -20.01 -26.99 -22.52
C MET A 700 -19.77 -26.51 -21.07
N TYR A 701 -18.61 -26.80 -20.47
CA TYR A 701 -18.27 -26.31 -19.13
C TYR A 701 -17.56 -24.95 -19.13
N TRP A 702 -17.15 -24.47 -20.30
CA TRP A 702 -16.57 -23.14 -20.49
C TRP A 702 -17.67 -22.20 -20.95
N ASN A 703 -18.20 -21.37 -20.06
CA ASN A 703 -19.39 -20.56 -20.32
C ASN A 703 -19.04 -19.22 -20.96
N ASP A 704 -19.99 -18.68 -21.74
CA ASP A 704 -19.96 -17.28 -22.14
C ASP A 704 -20.11 -16.38 -20.91
N ILE A 705 -19.35 -15.29 -20.87
CA ILE A 705 -19.35 -14.35 -19.75
C ILE A 705 -20.37 -13.24 -20.03
N ASP A 706 -21.29 -13.01 -19.09
CA ASP A 706 -22.23 -11.90 -19.15
C ASP A 706 -21.51 -10.57 -18.86
N ILE A 707 -21.74 -9.57 -19.73
CA ILE A 707 -21.12 -8.25 -19.60
C ILE A 707 -22.23 -7.27 -19.26
N GLY A 708 -22.32 -6.91 -17.98
CA GLY A 708 -23.25 -5.90 -17.51
C GLY A 708 -23.05 -4.54 -18.20
N PRO A 709 -24.11 -3.72 -18.34
CA PRO A 709 -24.08 -2.47 -19.09
C PRO A 709 -23.15 -1.40 -18.47
N GLU A 710 -22.87 -1.50 -17.18
CA GLU A 710 -22.03 -0.55 -16.43
C GLU A 710 -20.53 -0.89 -16.49
N VAL A 711 -20.17 -2.06 -17.05
CA VAL A 711 -18.78 -2.53 -17.14
C VAL A 711 -18.03 -1.71 -18.18
N LYS A 712 -16.81 -1.29 -17.84
CA LYS A 712 -15.90 -0.57 -18.74
C LYS A 712 -14.62 -1.38 -18.95
N PRO A 713 -14.05 -1.40 -20.16
CA PRO A 713 -12.78 -2.06 -20.40
C PRO A 713 -11.67 -1.37 -19.61
N TRP A 714 -10.72 -2.15 -19.11
CA TRP A 714 -9.51 -1.61 -18.51
C TRP A 714 -8.47 -1.33 -19.60
N THR A 715 -7.78 -0.22 -19.47
CA THR A 715 -6.71 0.23 -20.37
C THR A 715 -5.55 0.72 -19.52
N ASP A 716 -4.37 0.87 -20.10
CA ASP A 716 -3.22 1.45 -19.37
C ASP A 716 -3.50 2.89 -18.90
N GLU A 717 -4.47 3.59 -19.51
CA GLU A 717 -4.96 4.90 -19.07
C GLU A 717 -6.04 4.83 -17.99
N TYR A 718 -6.86 3.78 -17.97
CA TYR A 718 -8.09 3.75 -17.18
C TYR A 718 -8.33 2.38 -16.54
N VAL A 719 -8.40 2.38 -15.22
CA VAL A 719 -8.76 1.22 -14.40
C VAL A 719 -9.69 1.69 -13.30
N ASN A 720 -10.85 1.02 -13.18
CA ASN A 720 -11.82 1.26 -12.12
C ASN A 720 -12.04 -0.04 -11.34
N VAL A 721 -11.26 -0.22 -10.26
CA VAL A 721 -11.37 -1.45 -9.46
C VAL A 721 -12.63 -1.46 -8.60
N LEU A 722 -13.07 -0.31 -8.09
CA LEU A 722 -14.31 -0.21 -7.30
C LEU A 722 -15.53 -0.64 -8.11
N GLY A 723 -15.53 -0.42 -9.44
CA GLY A 723 -16.58 -0.89 -10.34
C GLY A 723 -16.63 -2.41 -10.52
N ALA A 724 -15.55 -3.13 -10.17
CA ALA A 724 -15.48 -4.58 -10.19
C ALA A 724 -15.76 -5.20 -8.80
N TYR A 725 -16.10 -4.39 -7.78
CA TYR A 725 -16.40 -4.91 -6.46
C TYR A 725 -17.71 -5.69 -6.49
N ASN A 726 -17.68 -6.92 -5.97
CA ASN A 726 -18.85 -7.77 -5.87
C ASN A 726 -19.58 -7.50 -4.54
N PRO A 727 -20.77 -6.86 -4.54
CA PRO A 727 -21.49 -6.54 -3.31
C PRO A 727 -22.23 -7.75 -2.70
N GLU A 728 -22.30 -8.89 -3.39
CA GLU A 728 -23.02 -10.09 -2.95
C GLU A 728 -22.17 -11.09 -2.14
N GLN A 729 -20.87 -10.83 -1.97
CA GLN A 729 -19.94 -11.55 -1.09
C GLN A 729 -19.50 -10.67 0.08
#